data_AF-A0A3C0AP32-F1
#
_entry.id   AF-A0A3C0AP32-F1
#
_cell.length_a   1.000
_cell.length_b   1.000
_cell.length_c   1.000
_cell.angle_alpha   90.00
_cell.angle_beta   90.00
_cell.angle_gamma   90.00
#
_symmetry.space_group_name_H-M   'P 1'
#
loop_
_entity.id
_entity.type
_entity.pdbx_description
1 polymer ?
#
loop_
_entity_poly.entity_id
_entity_poly.type
_entity_poly.pdbx_seq_one_letter_code
_entity_poly.pdbx_strand_id
1 'polypeptide(L)'
;DYEDDSVFLNYIANTDISYGGGQVTVDSVLQAVAPIHIDEARPTLAYNTITNSANAAISADPNSFDTAVMKEGDFNHDQTLKRIGPDIYGNTIVDNSINGLFIRSETLFGQEIDKVNVTARFDDTDIVHVITENLFIEAGTGGPELIYDEATDTEYLQARYSGSVIFDAGMIVKLGGSRIQTGRGNAGIIAEGTEESPIIFTSIFDDTYGAGGTFDSTNNNIEGTDEREAQSGDWGGFILNQTSYGSIDHAVIAYGGGVIPLEGFSDSFNAIEVHQADLRVANTLFVNNQSGASLTDRNALGRNEATTIFVRGAQPIIVNNRFINNEGSVININANSMNSDFLDDYGRSTGLNNAFDSLNGNAGPLVRLNQFKIDDPELNGVLGMVVRGELLTVESVWDDTDIDHILYDTITVDNFHTYGGLRLQSSIDASLVVKLGSGAGFTATGHGGNIIDRIGGIVQILGNPQNPVVLTSLYDDTIGSGIGLDGFSVTETLVVDSNTTKPTPAAGDWTGLQFLEMSHDRNVAIYNENELAVLDSNGDLNGIIRKAQFLGELAPNEQSGDENRRLGFEVHGTIASNNSGDTDIYSFNAEAGTEIWIDIDRTGLGLDTVVELLDPLGRVLAIADNNTDAMNPGESPFATIPGALIQNPNFGGDFYSSNPNDAGMRVVLPGMEGILTTYFVRVRSNGAQSHGEYQLQVRLRQVDEEPGSTVRNAEIHYATDAIYLAGLPAHSPLINETAEDGEASDVRASAQVLGNLLTNDRNTIGVSGEIISKQDANGNEIPDIDFYQFDLTFEDLQGAEGVNDGGKTWATIFDIDYADGLGRADLTLSVFDSNGRLIFVSRESNVDDDLVHSDEEKDDLSRGSFGTLDPYIGSAQLPEAGTYYVAVSAHNQLAEALEATYNGDTANALVRLEPINSLKRVIEDHIGSQGYNSHGIEIEPDGQLFDITDGGISTHVTGFDLSDVVLFTTNGTNLSTIDPQLGDYETDVGDISGTDSNGYTHIRDIVMRSDGQLFGIRNNQLVTINTAGVAGSNPTTTVTDAGTTNIPTIAGNQTVAAAYTADLNNLRTQLNLLNDRGTGTTITSIEAMTFARTGFDLD
;
A
#
# COMPACT_ATOMS: atom_id res chain seq x y z
N ASP A 1 -37.69 44.08 -24.10
CA ASP A 1 -36.42 44.66 -24.54
C ASP A 1 -36.13 44.10 -25.95
N TYR A 2 -35.59 44.90 -26.88
CA TYR A 2 -35.18 44.47 -28.23
C TYR A 2 -33.66 44.23 -28.31
N GLU A 3 -32.97 44.04 -27.17
CA GLU A 3 -31.55 43.67 -27.11
C GLU A 3 -31.26 42.35 -27.87
N ASP A 4 -32.19 41.39 -27.86
CA ASP A 4 -32.13 40.16 -28.69
C ASP A 4 -32.08 40.46 -30.20
N ASP A 5 -32.62 41.61 -30.63
CA ASP A 5 -32.62 42.11 -32.02
C ASP A 5 -31.49 43.12 -32.29
N SER A 6 -30.46 43.16 -31.42
CA SER A 6 -29.35 44.14 -31.47
C SER A 6 -29.75 45.61 -31.25
N VAL A 7 -30.89 45.89 -30.60
CA VAL A 7 -31.38 47.26 -30.39
C VAL A 7 -31.23 47.69 -28.93
N PHE A 8 -30.14 48.41 -28.65
CA PHE A 8 -29.86 49.00 -27.33
C PHE A 8 -30.48 50.42 -27.23
N LEU A 9 -31.69 50.51 -26.70
CA LEU A 9 -32.46 51.78 -26.67
C LEU A 9 -32.11 52.70 -25.49
N ASN A 10 -31.56 52.15 -24.42
CA ASN A 10 -31.28 52.90 -23.20
C ASN A 10 -29.96 53.67 -23.33
N TYR A 11 -30.01 55.00 -23.32
CA TYR A 11 -28.82 55.83 -23.29
C TYR A 11 -29.00 57.07 -22.41
N ILE A 12 -27.95 57.45 -21.70
CA ILE A 12 -27.86 58.69 -20.91
C ILE A 12 -26.59 59.40 -21.33
N ALA A 13 -26.73 60.61 -21.88
CA ALA A 13 -25.56 61.36 -22.35
C ALA A 13 -25.64 62.86 -22.13
N ASN A 14 -24.49 63.49 -21.88
CA ASN A 14 -24.34 64.94 -21.66
C ASN A 14 -25.21 65.47 -20.50
N THR A 15 -25.40 64.66 -19.45
CA THR A 15 -26.19 65.03 -18.27
C THR A 15 -25.31 65.46 -17.10
N ASP A 16 -25.84 66.32 -16.23
CA ASP A 16 -25.23 66.74 -14.96
C ASP A 16 -26.13 66.25 -13.83
N ILE A 17 -25.63 65.29 -13.04
CA ILE A 17 -26.34 64.61 -11.96
C ILE A 17 -25.60 64.92 -10.66
N SER A 18 -26.27 65.60 -9.73
CA SER A 18 -25.71 65.91 -8.41
C SER A 18 -26.66 65.56 -7.28
N TYR A 19 -26.11 65.17 -6.13
CA TYR A 19 -26.87 64.76 -4.94
C TYR A 19 -27.86 63.63 -5.22
N GLY A 20 -27.49 62.72 -6.12
CA GLY A 20 -28.27 61.54 -6.49
C GLY A 20 -28.07 60.36 -5.54
N GLY A 21 -28.93 59.36 -5.67
CA GLY A 21 -28.91 58.14 -4.88
C GLY A 21 -29.50 58.26 -3.46
N GLY A 22 -29.61 57.13 -2.77
CA GLY A 22 -30.13 57.06 -1.40
C GLY A 22 -30.95 55.81 -1.12
N GLN A 23 -31.49 55.69 0.10
CA GLN A 23 -32.34 54.57 0.47
C GLN A 23 -33.77 54.76 -0.05
N VAL A 24 -34.25 53.83 -0.86
CA VAL A 24 -35.62 53.75 -1.37
C VAL A 24 -36.24 52.41 -1.00
N THR A 25 -37.55 52.39 -0.79
CA THR A 25 -38.28 51.14 -0.55
C THR A 25 -38.76 50.57 -1.88
N VAL A 26 -38.18 49.46 -2.31
CA VAL A 26 -38.61 48.68 -3.49
C VAL A 26 -39.15 47.36 -3.00
N ASP A 27 -40.36 47.00 -3.40
CA ASP A 27 -41.07 45.78 -2.98
C ASP A 27 -41.11 45.52 -1.46
N SER A 28 -41.22 46.59 -0.68
CA SER A 28 -41.23 46.58 0.80
C SER A 28 -39.88 46.28 1.46
N VAL A 29 -38.79 46.27 0.69
CA VAL A 29 -37.41 46.17 1.16
C VAL A 29 -36.74 47.54 1.01
N LEU A 30 -36.04 47.99 2.06
CA LEU A 30 -35.28 49.23 2.01
C LEU A 30 -33.92 48.94 1.36
N GLN A 31 -33.67 49.52 0.19
CA GLN A 31 -32.44 49.31 -0.56
C GLN A 31 -31.78 50.65 -0.93
N ALA A 32 -30.44 50.66 -1.00
CA ALA A 32 -29.68 51.82 -1.45
C ALA A 32 -29.57 51.79 -2.98
N VAL A 33 -29.96 52.87 -3.65
CA VAL A 33 -29.93 52.98 -5.11
C VAL A 33 -28.94 54.07 -5.52
N ALA A 34 -28.14 53.79 -6.56
CA ALA A 34 -27.21 54.74 -7.16
C ALA A 34 -27.96 55.77 -8.05
N PRO A 35 -27.38 56.94 -8.36
CA PRO A 35 -27.97 57.88 -9.32
C PRO A 35 -28.27 57.24 -10.68
N ILE A 36 -27.38 56.37 -11.16
CA ILE A 36 -27.61 55.48 -12.30
C ILE A 36 -27.52 54.04 -11.78
N HIS A 37 -28.63 53.33 -11.81
CA HIS A 37 -28.76 51.96 -11.35
C HIS A 37 -29.16 51.08 -12.53
N ILE A 38 -28.32 50.11 -12.87
CA ILE A 38 -28.46 49.20 -13.99
C ILE A 38 -28.80 47.83 -13.43
N ASP A 39 -29.93 47.26 -13.87
CA ASP A 39 -30.36 45.90 -13.53
C ASP A 39 -30.64 45.14 -14.85
N GLU A 40 -29.85 44.11 -15.11
CA GLU A 40 -29.86 43.23 -16.29
C GLU A 40 -30.06 43.98 -17.62
N ALA A 41 -29.41 45.14 -17.77
CA ALA A 41 -29.56 46.02 -18.92
C ALA A 41 -28.20 46.53 -19.41
N ARG A 42 -28.11 46.85 -20.71
CA ARG A 42 -26.84 47.25 -21.36
C ARG A 42 -26.90 48.69 -21.91
N PRO A 43 -27.04 49.74 -21.07
CA PRO A 43 -27.21 51.11 -21.56
C PRO A 43 -25.91 51.76 -22.02
N THR A 44 -25.98 52.76 -22.92
CA THR A 44 -24.84 53.63 -23.22
C THR A 44 -24.84 54.85 -22.28
N LEU A 45 -23.75 55.05 -21.54
CA LEU A 45 -23.53 56.15 -20.62
C LEU A 45 -22.36 57.01 -21.09
N ALA A 46 -22.64 58.18 -21.67
CA ALA A 46 -21.60 58.96 -22.35
C ALA A 46 -21.55 60.44 -21.95
N TYR A 47 -20.37 60.97 -21.63
CA TYR A 47 -20.15 62.40 -21.37
C TYR A 47 -21.03 62.99 -20.25
N ASN A 48 -21.38 62.20 -19.24
CA ASN A 48 -22.13 62.69 -18.09
C ASN A 48 -21.19 63.22 -17.00
N THR A 49 -21.68 64.10 -16.14
CA THR A 49 -21.00 64.55 -14.91
C THR A 49 -21.83 64.10 -13.71
N ILE A 50 -21.24 63.31 -12.81
CA ILE A 50 -21.92 62.78 -11.62
C ILE A 50 -21.12 63.20 -10.39
N THR A 51 -21.73 63.96 -9.48
CA THR A 51 -21.05 64.49 -8.28
C THR A 51 -21.90 64.48 -7.02
N ASN A 52 -21.25 64.47 -5.85
CA ASN A 52 -21.92 64.64 -4.55
C ASN A 52 -23.04 63.63 -4.27
N SER A 53 -22.99 62.44 -4.88
CA SER A 53 -24.01 61.40 -4.69
C SER A 53 -23.81 60.68 -3.36
N ALA A 54 -24.92 60.25 -2.75
CA ALA A 54 -24.94 59.59 -1.43
C ALA A 54 -24.54 58.08 -1.48
N ASN A 55 -24.27 57.56 -2.67
CA ASN A 55 -23.82 56.18 -2.94
C ASN A 55 -22.85 56.22 -4.14
N ALA A 56 -22.51 55.08 -4.74
CA ALA A 56 -21.77 54.98 -5.99
C ALA A 56 -22.41 55.80 -7.11
N ALA A 57 -21.58 56.38 -7.98
CA ALA A 57 -22.03 57.19 -9.11
C ALA A 57 -22.86 56.38 -10.12
N ILE A 58 -22.41 55.17 -10.41
CA ILE A 58 -23.07 54.19 -11.27
C ILE A 58 -23.00 52.85 -10.55
N SER A 59 -24.09 52.06 -10.57
CA SER A 59 -24.07 50.67 -10.10
C SER A 59 -24.69 49.75 -11.14
N ALA A 60 -24.13 48.56 -11.30
CA ALA A 60 -24.67 47.50 -12.16
C ALA A 60 -24.63 46.15 -11.44
N ASP A 61 -25.64 45.31 -11.65
CA ASP A 61 -25.54 43.89 -11.31
C ASP A 61 -24.57 43.17 -12.29
N PRO A 62 -24.05 41.97 -11.95
CA PRO A 62 -23.05 41.31 -12.76
C PRO A 62 -23.59 40.78 -14.10
N ASN A 63 -24.90 40.47 -14.18
CA ASN A 63 -25.51 39.94 -15.40
C ASN A 63 -25.70 41.02 -16.46
N SER A 64 -25.71 42.31 -16.07
CA SER A 64 -25.65 43.44 -17.00
C SER A 64 -24.41 43.40 -17.92
N PHE A 65 -23.34 42.67 -17.56
CA PHE A 65 -22.10 42.54 -18.35
C PHE A 65 -22.09 41.35 -19.32
N ASP A 66 -23.20 40.62 -19.46
CA ASP A 66 -23.26 39.48 -20.36
C ASP A 66 -22.99 39.86 -21.83
N THR A 67 -22.27 38.98 -22.53
CA THR A 67 -22.03 39.09 -23.96
C THR A 67 -23.26 38.62 -24.74
N ALA A 68 -24.07 39.55 -25.26
CA ALA A 68 -25.24 39.20 -26.06
C ALA A 68 -24.80 38.48 -27.36
N VAL A 69 -25.01 37.16 -27.44
CA VAL A 69 -24.92 36.40 -28.69
C VAL A 69 -26.28 36.48 -29.37
N MET A 70 -26.37 37.34 -30.39
CA MET A 70 -27.61 37.59 -31.14
C MET A 70 -28.25 36.29 -31.65
N LYS A 71 -29.51 36.03 -31.27
CA LYS A 71 -30.29 34.95 -31.86
C LYS A 71 -30.52 35.27 -33.34
N GLU A 72 -30.13 34.36 -34.22
CA GLU A 72 -30.39 34.35 -35.68
C GLU A 72 -29.35 34.99 -36.64
N GLY A 73 -28.14 35.32 -36.18
CA GLY A 73 -27.04 35.65 -37.10
C GLY A 73 -26.39 34.42 -37.74
N ASP A 74 -26.24 34.39 -39.07
CA ASP A 74 -25.38 33.42 -39.77
C ASP A 74 -23.96 33.52 -39.19
N PHE A 75 -23.53 32.46 -38.47
CA PHE A 75 -22.25 32.38 -37.74
C PHE A 75 -21.02 32.79 -38.56
N ASN A 76 -21.14 32.83 -39.89
CA ASN A 76 -20.04 33.11 -40.81
C ASN A 76 -20.01 34.53 -41.41
N HIS A 77 -20.93 35.44 -41.04
CA HIS A 77 -20.96 36.78 -41.66
C HIS A 77 -21.25 37.98 -40.76
N ASP A 78 -21.68 37.80 -39.51
CA ASP A 78 -22.06 38.93 -38.64
C ASP A 78 -21.30 38.96 -37.30
N GLN A 79 -19.97 39.10 -37.38
CA GLN A 79 -19.14 39.43 -36.21
C GLN A 79 -19.15 40.94 -35.87
N THR A 80 -20.04 41.73 -36.48
CA THR A 80 -19.98 43.20 -36.44
C THR A 80 -20.98 43.86 -35.49
N LEU A 81 -21.89 43.11 -34.86
CA LEU A 81 -22.91 43.63 -33.95
C LEU A 81 -22.87 42.92 -32.58
N LYS A 82 -21.70 42.90 -31.92
CA LYS A 82 -21.60 42.44 -30.52
C LYS A 82 -21.60 43.65 -29.58
N ARG A 83 -22.58 43.71 -28.68
CA ARG A 83 -22.53 44.58 -27.50
C ARG A 83 -22.03 43.75 -26.33
N ILE A 84 -21.04 44.27 -25.62
CA ILE A 84 -20.53 43.73 -24.37
C ILE A 84 -21.00 44.71 -23.32
N GLY A 85 -21.77 44.22 -22.34
CA GLY A 85 -22.22 45.01 -21.20
C GLY A 85 -22.81 46.40 -21.49
N PRO A 86 -22.83 47.28 -20.47
CA PRO A 86 -22.96 48.72 -20.65
C PRO A 86 -21.85 49.29 -21.55
N ASP A 87 -22.06 50.47 -22.12
CA ASP A 87 -21.04 51.17 -22.93
C ASP A 87 -20.78 52.53 -22.29
N ILE A 88 -19.69 52.64 -21.57
CA ILE A 88 -19.40 53.74 -20.64
C ILE A 88 -18.14 54.46 -21.08
N TYR A 89 -18.29 55.71 -21.54
CA TYR A 89 -17.14 56.49 -21.98
C TYR A 89 -17.28 58.00 -21.76
N GLY A 90 -16.16 58.66 -21.52
CA GLY A 90 -16.08 60.12 -21.39
C GLY A 90 -16.86 60.74 -20.22
N ASN A 91 -17.32 59.95 -19.24
CA ASN A 91 -17.98 60.46 -18.03
C ASN A 91 -16.97 61.11 -17.07
N THR A 92 -17.43 62.08 -16.28
CA THR A 92 -16.67 62.72 -15.19
C THR A 92 -17.33 62.37 -13.86
N ILE A 93 -16.64 61.61 -13.02
CA ILE A 93 -17.17 61.07 -11.77
C ILE A 93 -16.24 61.49 -10.63
N VAL A 94 -16.68 62.43 -9.82
CA VAL A 94 -15.89 63.01 -8.71
C VAL A 94 -16.79 63.36 -7.53
N ASP A 95 -16.24 63.44 -6.33
CA ASP A 95 -16.94 63.85 -5.11
C ASP A 95 -18.18 63.00 -4.73
N ASN A 96 -18.30 61.75 -5.17
CA ASN A 96 -19.38 60.83 -4.75
C ASN A 96 -18.90 59.95 -3.59
N SER A 97 -19.81 59.27 -2.88
CA SER A 97 -19.39 58.29 -1.85
C SER A 97 -18.54 57.15 -2.41
N ILE A 98 -18.82 56.73 -3.65
CA ILE A 98 -17.92 55.89 -4.43
C ILE A 98 -17.78 56.51 -5.84
N ASN A 99 -16.57 56.90 -6.20
CA ASN A 99 -16.23 57.38 -7.53
C ASN A 99 -15.86 56.17 -8.41
N GLY A 100 -16.85 55.57 -9.07
CA GLY A 100 -16.64 54.41 -9.94
C GLY A 100 -17.94 53.73 -10.36
N LEU A 101 -17.80 52.62 -11.08
CA LEU A 101 -18.87 51.68 -11.39
C LEU A 101 -18.91 50.58 -10.33
N PHE A 102 -19.89 50.63 -9.45
CA PHE A 102 -20.06 49.63 -8.40
C PHE A 102 -20.73 48.37 -8.95
N ILE A 103 -20.02 47.24 -8.87
CA ILE A 103 -20.56 45.93 -9.24
C ILE A 103 -21.24 45.35 -8.02
N ARG A 104 -22.57 45.26 -8.13
CA ARG A 104 -23.45 44.95 -7.01
C ARG A 104 -23.69 43.45 -6.93
N SER A 105 -23.69 42.90 -5.73
CA SER A 105 -24.06 41.50 -5.45
C SER A 105 -24.98 41.53 -4.24
N GLU A 106 -26.30 41.38 -4.42
CA GLU A 106 -27.24 41.50 -3.30
C GLU A 106 -26.95 40.45 -2.23
N THR A 107 -26.44 40.92 -1.08
CA THR A 107 -26.08 40.08 0.06
C THR A 107 -26.89 40.47 1.30
N LEU A 108 -28.22 40.52 1.15
CA LEU A 108 -29.11 40.74 2.29
C LEU A 108 -29.02 39.57 3.29
N PHE A 109 -29.01 39.88 4.59
CA PHE A 109 -28.91 38.86 5.65
C PHE A 109 -30.03 37.82 5.53
N GLY A 110 -29.65 36.58 5.18
CA GLY A 110 -30.57 35.44 5.02
C GLY A 110 -31.16 35.24 3.61
N GLN A 111 -30.71 35.98 2.60
CA GLN A 111 -30.99 35.72 1.17
C GLN A 111 -29.81 35.01 0.51
N GLU A 112 -30.05 34.33 -0.62
CA GLU A 112 -28.98 33.79 -1.46
C GLU A 112 -28.19 34.95 -2.10
N ILE A 113 -26.87 34.76 -2.26
CA ILE A 113 -25.98 35.73 -2.91
C ILE A 113 -26.33 35.79 -4.40
N ASP A 114 -26.40 36.99 -5.00
CA ASP A 114 -26.50 37.14 -6.45
C ASP A 114 -25.27 36.53 -7.14
N LYS A 115 -25.51 35.63 -8.09
CA LYS A 115 -24.45 34.88 -8.79
C LYS A 115 -24.31 35.33 -10.23
N VAL A 116 -23.07 35.30 -10.73
CA VAL A 116 -22.80 35.41 -12.16
C VAL A 116 -23.15 34.07 -12.83
N ASN A 117 -24.23 34.02 -13.59
CA ASN A 117 -24.67 32.81 -14.31
C ASN A 117 -24.53 32.93 -15.85
N VAL A 118 -23.85 33.98 -16.29
CA VAL A 118 -23.58 34.36 -17.69
C VAL A 118 -22.08 34.48 -17.95
N THR A 119 -21.70 34.67 -19.21
CA THR A 119 -20.36 35.13 -19.58
C THR A 119 -20.30 36.65 -19.41
N ALA A 120 -20.07 37.11 -18.18
CA ALA A 120 -19.88 38.52 -17.87
C ALA A 120 -18.51 38.99 -18.37
N ARG A 121 -18.47 40.04 -19.19
CA ARG A 121 -17.23 40.62 -19.70
C ARG A 121 -17.18 42.11 -19.38
N PHE A 122 -16.10 42.50 -18.70
CA PHE A 122 -15.81 43.87 -18.28
C PHE A 122 -14.82 44.51 -19.25
N ASP A 123 -15.27 45.49 -20.04
CA ASP A 123 -14.48 46.16 -21.08
C ASP A 123 -14.45 47.70 -20.99
N ASP A 124 -15.19 48.30 -20.06
CA ASP A 124 -15.27 49.75 -19.87
C ASP A 124 -14.01 50.31 -19.16
N THR A 125 -12.90 50.50 -19.89
CA THR A 125 -11.61 50.98 -19.33
C THR A 125 -11.61 52.46 -18.90
N ASP A 126 -12.62 53.24 -19.29
CA ASP A 126 -12.73 54.67 -18.96
C ASP A 126 -13.19 54.92 -17.51
N ILE A 127 -13.60 53.87 -16.79
CA ILE A 127 -14.16 53.94 -15.43
C ILE A 127 -13.60 52.81 -14.54
N VAL A 128 -13.26 53.14 -13.30
CA VAL A 128 -12.87 52.13 -12.31
C VAL A 128 -14.07 51.28 -11.92
N HIS A 129 -13.89 49.97 -11.93
CA HIS A 129 -14.87 49.01 -11.43
C HIS A 129 -14.61 48.75 -9.95
N VAL A 130 -15.65 48.81 -9.13
CA VAL A 130 -15.55 48.70 -7.67
C VAL A 130 -16.35 47.50 -7.20
N ILE A 131 -15.71 46.58 -6.48
CA ILE A 131 -16.32 45.36 -5.93
C ILE A 131 -16.11 45.33 -4.42
N THR A 132 -17.15 45.59 -3.63
CA THR A 132 -17.08 45.51 -2.15
C THR A 132 -17.97 44.43 -1.55
N GLU A 133 -18.60 43.62 -2.40
CA GLU A 133 -19.42 42.48 -2.04
C GLU A 133 -18.84 41.24 -2.73
N ASN A 134 -19.06 40.05 -2.18
CA ASN A 134 -18.50 38.84 -2.75
C ASN A 134 -19.12 38.57 -4.13
N LEU A 135 -18.27 38.41 -5.15
CA LEU A 135 -18.67 38.04 -6.50
C LEU A 135 -18.56 36.51 -6.64
N PHE A 136 -19.70 35.83 -6.70
CA PHE A 136 -19.75 34.38 -6.85
C PHE A 136 -20.15 34.00 -8.27
N ILE A 137 -19.37 33.15 -8.93
CA ILE A 137 -19.59 32.71 -10.31
C ILE A 137 -20.23 31.32 -10.29
N GLU A 138 -21.42 31.19 -10.83
CA GLU A 138 -22.16 29.93 -10.84
C GLU A 138 -21.54 28.93 -11.83
N ALA A 139 -21.38 27.67 -11.44
CA ALA A 139 -20.69 26.66 -12.25
C ALA A 139 -21.63 25.70 -13.01
N GLY A 140 -22.95 25.93 -12.95
CA GLY A 140 -23.93 25.12 -13.68
C GLY A 140 -23.93 23.63 -13.31
N THR A 141 -23.73 23.27 -12.04
CA THR A 141 -23.57 21.86 -11.64
C THR A 141 -24.84 21.01 -11.86
N GLY A 142 -24.65 19.78 -12.33
CA GLY A 142 -25.70 18.77 -12.51
C GLY A 142 -25.88 18.31 -13.96
N GLY A 143 -26.83 17.39 -14.18
CA GLY A 143 -27.25 16.99 -15.53
C GLY A 143 -28.08 18.07 -16.23
N PRO A 144 -28.40 17.88 -17.53
CA PRO A 144 -29.23 18.82 -18.26
C PRO A 144 -30.60 19.02 -17.60
N GLU A 145 -31.09 20.24 -17.62
CA GLU A 145 -32.40 20.62 -17.09
C GLU A 145 -33.49 20.38 -18.14
N LEU A 146 -34.65 19.86 -17.71
CA LEU A 146 -35.81 19.69 -18.59
C LEU A 146 -36.59 21.01 -18.61
N ILE A 147 -36.53 21.73 -19.73
CA ILE A 147 -37.24 23.00 -19.92
C ILE A 147 -38.52 22.74 -20.72
N TYR A 148 -39.62 23.31 -20.23
CA TYR A 148 -40.89 23.36 -20.94
C TYR A 148 -40.99 24.67 -21.72
N ASP A 149 -41.05 24.57 -23.04
CA ASP A 149 -41.27 25.71 -23.92
C ASP A 149 -42.77 25.96 -24.12
N GLU A 150 -43.29 27.01 -23.49
CA GLU A 150 -44.69 27.41 -23.62
C GLU A 150 -45.08 27.77 -25.07
N ALA A 151 -44.13 28.24 -25.89
CA ALA A 151 -44.39 28.66 -27.26
C ALA A 151 -44.53 27.46 -28.22
N THR A 152 -43.84 26.35 -27.93
CA THR A 152 -43.88 25.14 -28.76
C THR A 152 -44.64 23.97 -28.13
N ASP A 153 -45.05 24.07 -26.86
CA ASP A 153 -45.70 23.00 -26.08
C ASP A 153 -44.87 21.71 -26.07
N THR A 154 -43.55 21.87 -25.90
CA THR A 154 -42.59 20.76 -25.88
C THR A 154 -41.63 20.85 -24.70
N GLU A 155 -41.20 19.70 -24.21
CA GLU A 155 -40.11 19.58 -23.24
C GLU A 155 -38.81 19.24 -23.97
N TYR A 156 -37.73 19.97 -23.67
CA TYR A 156 -36.39 19.65 -24.18
C TYR A 156 -35.35 19.72 -23.05
N LEU A 157 -34.27 18.96 -23.21
CA LEU A 157 -33.13 18.99 -22.29
C LEU A 157 -32.20 20.15 -22.67
N GLN A 158 -31.97 21.07 -21.75
CA GLN A 158 -31.03 22.18 -21.89
C GLN A 158 -29.83 21.94 -20.97
N ALA A 159 -28.62 22.15 -21.49
CA ALA A 159 -27.43 22.19 -20.64
C ALA A 159 -27.56 23.34 -19.64
N ARG A 160 -27.11 23.12 -18.40
CA ARG A 160 -27.01 24.19 -17.42
C ARG A 160 -25.95 25.18 -17.87
N TYR A 161 -26.27 26.47 -17.80
CA TYR A 161 -25.28 27.50 -18.05
C TYR A 161 -24.27 27.54 -16.91
N SER A 162 -23.00 27.72 -17.29
CA SER A 162 -21.91 28.02 -16.36
C SER A 162 -21.51 29.47 -16.60
N GLY A 163 -21.34 30.22 -15.52
CA GLY A 163 -20.87 31.57 -15.53
C GLY A 163 -19.37 31.65 -15.74
N SER A 164 -18.92 32.75 -16.34
CA SER A 164 -17.51 33.10 -16.43
C SER A 164 -17.35 34.59 -16.37
N VAL A 165 -16.29 35.07 -15.73
CA VAL A 165 -15.95 36.49 -15.70
C VAL A 165 -14.70 36.73 -16.54
N ILE A 166 -14.80 37.66 -17.49
CA ILE A 166 -13.71 38.06 -18.38
C ILE A 166 -13.40 39.55 -18.11
N PHE A 167 -12.13 39.86 -17.84
CA PHE A 167 -11.63 41.23 -17.71
C PHE A 167 -10.76 41.56 -18.93
N ASP A 168 -11.09 42.64 -19.63
CA ASP A 168 -10.32 43.09 -20.79
C ASP A 168 -9.02 43.81 -20.39
N ALA A 169 -8.07 43.90 -21.32
CA ALA A 169 -6.80 44.58 -21.11
C ALA A 169 -7.00 46.07 -20.74
N GLY A 170 -6.25 46.55 -19.75
CA GLY A 170 -6.32 47.93 -19.25
C GLY A 170 -7.42 48.19 -18.22
N MET A 171 -8.20 47.18 -17.86
CA MET A 171 -9.21 47.29 -16.81
C MET A 171 -8.58 47.60 -15.43
N ILE A 172 -9.24 48.46 -14.66
CA ILE A 172 -8.90 48.76 -13.26
C ILE A 172 -10.08 48.33 -12.39
N VAL A 173 -9.83 47.33 -11.54
CA VAL A 173 -10.78 46.76 -10.60
C VAL A 173 -10.28 47.01 -9.19
N LYS A 174 -11.09 47.70 -8.40
CA LYS A 174 -10.80 48.02 -7.01
C LYS A 174 -11.71 47.26 -6.07
N LEU A 175 -11.11 46.59 -5.09
CA LEU A 175 -11.80 45.68 -4.19
C LEU A 175 -11.66 46.12 -2.73
N GLY A 176 -12.68 45.84 -1.93
CA GLY A 176 -12.65 46.14 -0.50
C GLY A 176 -13.57 45.22 0.30
N GLY A 177 -13.01 44.40 1.18
CA GLY A 177 -13.78 43.46 2.00
C GLY A 177 -14.54 42.39 1.21
N SER A 178 -14.11 42.11 -0.03
CA SER A 178 -14.76 41.20 -0.98
C SER A 178 -13.79 40.15 -1.53
N ARG A 179 -14.33 39.11 -2.16
CA ARG A 179 -13.56 38.13 -2.95
C ARG A 179 -14.27 37.80 -4.26
N ILE A 180 -13.51 37.28 -5.23
CA ILE A 180 -14.06 36.72 -6.47
C ILE A 180 -13.88 35.20 -6.40
N GLN A 181 -14.99 34.46 -6.47
CA GLN A 181 -15.00 33.02 -6.24
C GLN A 181 -15.75 32.29 -7.35
N THR A 182 -15.15 31.24 -7.91
CA THR A 182 -15.85 30.31 -8.80
C THR A 182 -16.64 29.29 -7.99
N GLY A 183 -17.78 28.85 -8.52
CA GLY A 183 -18.46 27.65 -8.06
C GLY A 183 -17.69 26.39 -8.45
N ARG A 184 -18.03 25.25 -7.82
CA ARG A 184 -17.47 23.94 -8.19
C ARG A 184 -18.04 23.49 -9.53
N GLY A 185 -17.23 23.16 -10.52
CA GLY A 185 -17.65 22.87 -11.91
C GLY A 185 -17.02 23.85 -12.90
N ASN A 186 -17.58 24.00 -14.10
CA ASN A 186 -16.95 24.71 -15.22
C ASN A 186 -17.05 26.25 -15.13
N ALA A 187 -17.02 26.83 -13.92
CA ALA A 187 -16.97 28.29 -13.76
C ALA A 187 -15.57 28.81 -14.07
N GLY A 188 -15.47 30.03 -14.63
CA GLY A 188 -14.21 30.54 -15.16
C GLY A 188 -13.89 31.97 -14.75
N ILE A 189 -12.60 32.26 -14.56
CA ILE A 189 -12.05 33.63 -14.46
C ILE A 189 -10.97 33.81 -15.53
N ILE A 190 -11.11 34.84 -16.36
CA ILE A 190 -10.13 35.19 -17.39
C ILE A 190 -9.75 36.65 -17.22
N ALA A 191 -8.47 36.92 -16.95
CA ALA A 191 -7.91 38.25 -16.83
C ALA A 191 -6.58 38.31 -17.58
N GLU A 192 -6.63 38.53 -18.90
CA GLU A 192 -5.47 38.50 -19.77
C GLU A 192 -5.20 39.85 -20.44
N GLY A 193 -4.36 40.67 -19.80
CA GLY A 193 -3.92 41.97 -20.29
C GLY A 193 -2.85 41.90 -21.38
N THR A 194 -2.15 43.03 -21.55
CA THR A 194 -0.90 43.12 -22.32
C THR A 194 0.15 43.89 -21.52
N GLU A 195 1.41 43.85 -21.95
CA GLU A 195 2.50 44.62 -21.32
C GLU A 195 2.19 46.12 -21.26
N GLU A 196 1.59 46.68 -22.32
CA GLU A 196 1.22 48.10 -22.37
C GLU A 196 -0.11 48.44 -21.69
N SER A 197 -0.94 47.43 -21.40
CA SER A 197 -2.28 47.61 -20.82
C SER A 197 -2.58 46.44 -19.88
N PRO A 198 -1.88 46.37 -18.72
CA PRO A 198 -2.13 45.34 -17.74
C PRO A 198 -3.49 45.53 -17.07
N ILE A 199 -4.04 44.45 -16.54
CA ILE A 199 -5.26 44.49 -15.73
C ILE A 199 -4.86 44.72 -14.28
N ILE A 200 -5.48 45.69 -13.62
CA ILE A 200 -5.14 46.07 -12.25
C ILE A 200 -6.23 45.61 -11.28
N PHE A 201 -5.87 44.73 -10.35
CA PHE A 201 -6.67 44.37 -9.18
C PHE A 201 -6.00 44.94 -7.93
N THR A 202 -6.65 45.90 -7.26
CA THR A 202 -6.06 46.59 -6.11
C THR A 202 -7.11 46.96 -5.06
N SER A 203 -6.67 47.51 -3.93
CA SER A 203 -7.54 48.04 -2.88
C SER A 203 -8.41 49.20 -3.37
N ILE A 204 -9.63 49.32 -2.85
CA ILE A 204 -10.48 50.51 -3.02
C ILE A 204 -9.84 51.80 -2.46
N PHE A 205 -8.86 51.65 -1.57
CA PHE A 205 -8.10 52.76 -0.97
C PHE A 205 -6.76 53.02 -1.67
N ASP A 206 -6.49 52.34 -2.79
CA ASP A 206 -5.28 52.57 -3.58
C ASP A 206 -5.50 53.70 -4.59
N ASP A 207 -4.92 54.86 -4.31
CA ASP A 207 -4.99 56.04 -5.17
C ASP A 207 -3.98 56.05 -6.31
N THR A 208 -3.14 55.01 -6.44
CA THR A 208 -2.14 54.89 -7.52
C THR A 208 -2.78 54.67 -8.89
N TYR A 209 -3.91 53.94 -8.91
CA TYR A 209 -4.62 53.57 -10.13
C TYR A 209 -6.01 54.20 -10.19
N GLY A 210 -6.41 54.64 -11.39
CA GLY A 210 -7.74 55.20 -11.63
C GLY A 210 -7.96 55.52 -13.11
N ALA A 211 -9.23 55.76 -13.46
CA ALA A 211 -9.66 56.13 -14.82
C ALA A 211 -10.72 57.24 -14.75
N GLY A 212 -10.79 58.14 -15.74
CA GLY A 212 -11.87 59.14 -15.80
C GLY A 212 -12.03 60.07 -14.57
N GLY A 213 -10.97 60.27 -13.76
CA GLY A 213 -11.01 61.07 -12.53
C GLY A 213 -11.27 60.30 -11.23
N THR A 214 -11.35 58.96 -11.28
CA THR A 214 -11.75 58.08 -10.16
C THR A 214 -10.57 57.51 -9.35
N PHE A 215 -9.43 58.21 -9.31
CA PHE A 215 -8.25 57.75 -8.55
C PHE A 215 -8.56 57.59 -7.06
N ASP A 216 -9.12 58.62 -6.41
CA ASP A 216 -9.73 58.47 -5.09
C ASP A 216 -11.16 57.92 -5.26
N SER A 217 -11.27 56.59 -5.14
CA SER A 217 -12.53 55.88 -5.36
C SER A 217 -13.48 55.98 -4.16
N THR A 218 -13.00 56.32 -2.97
CA THR A 218 -13.84 56.44 -1.76
C THR A 218 -14.16 57.88 -1.39
N ASN A 219 -13.59 58.85 -2.11
CA ASN A 219 -13.68 60.27 -1.82
C ASN A 219 -13.35 60.57 -0.35
N ASN A 220 -12.39 59.82 0.19
CA ASN A 220 -11.97 59.93 1.58
C ASN A 220 -10.87 60.99 1.76
N ASN A 221 -10.42 61.61 0.66
CA ASN A 221 -9.42 62.66 0.64
C ASN A 221 -9.94 63.99 1.23
N ILE A 222 -10.09 64.01 2.55
CA ILE A 222 -9.80 65.22 3.31
C ILE A 222 -8.28 65.35 3.26
N GLU A 223 -7.76 66.27 2.45
CA GLU A 223 -6.33 66.62 2.40
C GLU A 223 -5.75 66.72 3.83
N GLY A 224 -5.08 65.67 4.32
CA GLY A 224 -4.70 65.58 5.73
C GLY A 224 -4.15 64.23 6.17
N THR A 225 -3.51 64.20 7.35
CA THR A 225 -2.83 63.05 7.96
C THR A 225 -3.75 61.90 8.39
N ASP A 226 -5.03 61.93 8.04
CA ASP A 226 -6.07 60.98 8.48
C ASP A 226 -6.68 60.18 7.30
N GLU A 227 -6.11 60.26 6.09
CA GLU A 227 -6.46 59.42 4.94
C GLU A 227 -6.09 57.96 5.21
N ARG A 228 -7.00 57.04 4.90
CA ARG A 228 -6.71 55.61 4.99
C ARG A 228 -5.99 55.18 3.71
N GLU A 229 -4.71 54.87 3.82
CA GLU A 229 -3.92 54.29 2.72
C GLU A 229 -4.32 52.82 2.46
N ALA A 230 -3.98 52.32 1.28
CA ALA A 230 -4.12 50.90 0.95
C ALA A 230 -3.25 50.03 1.87
N GLN A 231 -3.81 48.95 2.39
CA GLN A 231 -3.13 48.01 3.29
C GLN A 231 -3.22 46.59 2.74
N SER A 232 -2.20 45.77 3.03
CA SER A 232 -2.22 44.34 2.70
C SER A 232 -3.45 43.68 3.33
N GLY A 233 -4.21 42.91 2.55
CA GLY A 233 -5.43 42.25 3.01
C GLY A 233 -6.69 43.13 3.00
N ASP A 234 -6.69 44.23 2.25
CA ASP A 234 -7.89 45.06 2.05
C ASP A 234 -9.02 44.32 1.34
N TRP A 235 -8.70 43.25 0.61
CA TRP A 235 -9.65 42.34 -0.02
C TRP A 235 -9.16 40.89 0.03
N GLY A 236 -10.04 39.93 -0.29
CA GLY A 236 -9.81 38.51 -0.06
C GLY A 236 -8.84 37.89 -1.05
N GLY A 237 -9.21 37.88 -2.33
CA GLY A 237 -8.45 37.22 -3.39
C GLY A 237 -9.35 36.56 -4.43
N PHE A 238 -8.72 35.75 -5.28
CA PHE A 238 -9.38 34.86 -6.25
C PHE A 238 -9.44 33.44 -5.70
N ILE A 239 -10.64 32.84 -5.68
CA ILE A 239 -10.85 31.48 -5.16
C ILE A 239 -11.37 30.60 -6.29
N LEU A 240 -10.54 29.66 -6.74
CA LEU A 240 -10.89 28.66 -7.74
C LEU A 240 -11.29 27.36 -7.05
N ASN A 241 -12.57 26.99 -7.20
CA ASN A 241 -13.12 25.74 -6.66
C ASN A 241 -12.95 24.56 -7.62
N GLN A 242 -13.19 23.36 -7.11
CA GLN A 242 -12.99 22.10 -7.85
C GLN A 242 -13.53 22.14 -9.29
N THR A 243 -12.70 21.74 -10.25
CA THR A 243 -13.00 21.67 -11.70
C THR A 243 -13.22 23.02 -12.39
N SER A 244 -13.10 24.13 -11.66
CA SER A 244 -13.11 25.47 -12.26
C SER A 244 -11.75 25.81 -12.87
N TYR A 245 -11.69 26.91 -13.60
CA TYR A 245 -10.45 27.35 -14.25
C TYR A 245 -10.20 28.85 -14.09
N GLY A 246 -8.91 29.21 -14.06
CA GLY A 246 -8.43 30.59 -14.03
C GLY A 246 -7.30 30.81 -15.03
N SER A 247 -7.36 31.91 -15.78
CA SER A 247 -6.27 32.36 -16.64
C SER A 247 -5.98 33.83 -16.40
N ILE A 248 -4.79 34.12 -15.87
CA ILE A 248 -4.34 35.46 -15.51
C ILE A 248 -3.03 35.70 -16.26
N ASP A 249 -2.98 36.74 -17.08
CA ASP A 249 -1.80 37.11 -17.87
C ASP A 249 -1.65 38.64 -17.88
N HIS A 250 -0.45 39.17 -17.65
CA HIS A 250 -0.19 40.61 -17.58
C HIS A 250 -1.15 41.35 -16.63
N ALA A 251 -1.23 40.92 -15.38
CA ALA A 251 -2.01 41.58 -14.35
C ALA A 251 -1.14 42.19 -13.24
N VAL A 252 -1.76 43.05 -12.43
CA VAL A 252 -1.25 43.48 -11.12
C VAL A 252 -2.26 43.03 -10.07
N ILE A 253 -1.81 42.23 -9.10
CA ILE A 253 -2.60 41.78 -7.96
C ILE A 253 -1.97 42.38 -6.70
N ALA A 254 -2.63 43.41 -6.17
CA ALA A 254 -2.11 44.19 -5.07
C ALA A 254 -3.05 44.21 -3.86
N TYR A 255 -2.48 44.21 -2.66
CA TYR A 255 -3.21 44.41 -1.40
C TYR A 255 -4.31 43.37 -1.11
N GLY A 256 -4.25 42.19 -1.74
CA GLY A 256 -5.15 41.06 -1.48
C GLY A 256 -4.73 40.24 -0.26
N GLY A 257 -5.43 39.14 0.03
CA GLY A 257 -5.08 38.21 1.10
C GLY A 257 -5.69 38.51 2.47
N GLY A 258 -6.93 39.00 2.52
CA GLY A 258 -7.57 39.55 3.72
C GLY A 258 -8.64 38.70 4.41
N VAL A 259 -9.22 39.27 5.47
CA VAL A 259 -10.35 38.69 6.20
C VAL A 259 -11.67 39.08 5.55
N ILE A 260 -12.40 38.11 5.01
CA ILE A 260 -13.65 38.32 4.28
C ILE A 260 -14.85 37.71 5.02
N PRO A 261 -16.02 38.39 5.04
CA PRO A 261 -17.26 37.80 5.51
C PRO A 261 -17.69 36.55 4.71
N LEU A 262 -18.10 35.53 5.45
CA LEU A 262 -18.75 34.30 5.02
C LEU A 262 -20.16 34.22 5.63
N GLU A 263 -20.94 33.20 5.25
CA GLU A 263 -22.26 32.95 5.84
C GLU A 263 -22.15 32.66 7.35
N GLY A 264 -22.35 33.69 8.17
CA GLY A 264 -22.41 33.58 9.64
C GLY A 264 -21.10 33.84 10.40
N PHE A 265 -19.96 34.03 9.73
CA PHE A 265 -18.67 34.38 10.33
C PHE A 265 -17.73 35.05 9.31
N SER A 266 -16.54 35.47 9.71
CA SER A 266 -15.50 36.00 8.79
C SER A 266 -14.24 35.16 8.93
N ASP A 267 -13.48 35.04 7.85
CA ASP A 267 -12.22 34.29 7.86
C ASP A 267 -11.22 34.82 6.84
N SER A 268 -9.96 34.40 6.97
CA SER A 268 -8.84 34.83 6.13
C SER A 268 -8.75 34.02 4.84
N PHE A 269 -8.29 34.68 3.77
CA PHE A 269 -8.07 34.11 2.45
C PHE A 269 -6.71 34.56 1.90
N ASN A 270 -6.11 33.78 0.99
CA ASN A 270 -4.92 34.18 0.24
C ASN A 270 -5.29 35.02 -0.99
N ALA A 271 -4.33 35.74 -1.57
CA ALA A 271 -4.54 36.49 -2.81
C ALA A 271 -5.03 35.60 -3.96
N ILE A 272 -4.55 34.35 -4.04
CA ILE A 272 -5.09 33.30 -4.89
C ILE A 272 -5.20 32.00 -4.10
N GLU A 273 -6.34 31.31 -4.21
CA GLU A 273 -6.53 29.95 -3.74
C GLU A 273 -7.01 29.03 -4.87
N VAL A 274 -6.34 27.90 -5.03
CA VAL A 274 -6.64 26.87 -6.04
C VAL A 274 -7.01 25.57 -5.33
N HIS A 275 -8.26 25.16 -5.47
CA HIS A 275 -8.78 23.94 -4.86
C HIS A 275 -9.22 22.97 -5.96
N GLN A 276 -8.33 22.05 -6.35
CA GLN A 276 -8.59 21.05 -7.39
C GLN A 276 -9.09 21.67 -8.71
N ALA A 277 -8.45 22.76 -9.12
CA ALA A 277 -8.84 23.62 -10.22
C ALA A 277 -7.65 23.91 -11.12
N ASP A 278 -7.91 24.28 -12.38
CA ASP A 278 -6.87 24.62 -13.33
C ASP A 278 -6.52 26.11 -13.19
N LEU A 279 -5.24 26.44 -13.06
CA LEU A 279 -4.78 27.82 -12.98
C LEU A 279 -3.57 28.03 -13.87
N ARG A 280 -3.65 29.07 -14.70
CA ARG A 280 -2.48 29.70 -15.32
C ARG A 280 -2.34 31.13 -14.82
N VAL A 281 -1.17 31.47 -14.30
CA VAL A 281 -0.75 32.84 -14.00
C VAL A 281 0.58 33.12 -14.66
N ALA A 282 0.59 34.08 -15.59
CA ALA A 282 1.77 34.47 -16.32
C ALA A 282 2.00 36.00 -16.31
N ASN A 283 3.26 36.43 -16.39
CA ASN A 283 3.64 37.83 -16.59
C ASN A 283 3.00 38.82 -15.59
N THR A 284 2.66 38.36 -14.38
CA THR A 284 1.83 39.09 -13.42
C THR A 284 2.67 39.60 -12.24
N LEU A 285 2.34 40.79 -11.76
CA LEU A 285 2.93 41.39 -10.57
C LEU A 285 2.04 41.15 -9.35
N PHE A 286 2.57 40.44 -8.36
CA PHE A 286 2.00 40.33 -7.02
C PHE A 286 2.73 41.28 -6.08
N VAL A 287 2.01 42.23 -5.48
CA VAL A 287 2.64 43.24 -4.62
C VAL A 287 1.84 43.54 -3.35
N ASN A 288 2.51 43.61 -2.20
CA ASN A 288 1.91 43.97 -0.92
C ASN A 288 0.67 43.14 -0.55
N ASN A 289 0.65 41.84 -0.88
CA ASN A 289 -0.44 40.95 -0.48
C ASN A 289 -0.21 40.41 0.95
N GLN A 290 -1.28 40.26 1.71
CA GLN A 290 -1.27 39.66 3.05
C GLN A 290 -1.25 38.13 2.95
N SER A 291 -0.69 37.48 3.97
CA SER A 291 -0.44 36.04 3.98
C SER A 291 -1.71 35.17 4.12
N GLY A 292 -2.80 35.72 4.65
CA GLY A 292 -4.13 35.11 4.52
C GLY A 292 -4.43 33.81 5.29
N ALA A 293 -3.56 33.34 6.20
CA ALA A 293 -3.70 32.01 6.82
C ALA A 293 -4.91 31.83 7.76
N SER A 294 -5.48 30.62 7.78
CA SER A 294 -6.62 30.20 8.60
C SER A 294 -6.61 28.70 8.90
N LEU A 295 -7.06 28.35 10.10
CA LEU A 295 -7.18 26.96 10.57
C LEU A 295 -8.60 26.40 10.50
N THR A 296 -9.59 27.17 10.02
CA THR A 296 -11.00 26.74 9.98
C THR A 296 -11.37 26.11 8.63
N ASP A 297 -12.59 25.56 8.53
CA ASP A 297 -13.11 24.94 7.30
C ASP A 297 -13.66 25.95 6.26
N ARG A 298 -13.87 27.23 6.63
CA ARG A 298 -14.23 28.33 5.71
C ARG A 298 -15.35 27.98 4.70
N ASN A 299 -16.43 27.34 5.17
CA ASN A 299 -17.53 26.82 4.34
C ASN A 299 -17.08 25.77 3.30
N ALA A 300 -16.47 24.67 3.75
CA ALA A 300 -15.96 23.58 2.93
C ALA A 300 -14.85 23.96 1.94
N LEU A 301 -14.10 25.03 2.24
CA LEU A 301 -12.84 25.39 1.57
C LEU A 301 -11.62 24.88 2.36
N GLY A 302 -11.82 24.39 3.58
CA GLY A 302 -10.76 23.89 4.46
C GLY A 302 -9.79 24.98 4.95
N ARG A 303 -8.82 24.56 5.75
CA ARG A 303 -7.71 25.41 6.21
C ARG A 303 -6.87 25.93 5.04
N ASN A 304 -6.15 27.02 5.22
CA ASN A 304 -5.10 27.47 4.31
C ASN A 304 -3.83 27.84 5.09
N GLU A 305 -2.77 28.18 4.37
CA GLU A 305 -1.46 28.52 4.94
C GLU A 305 -1.09 29.97 4.65
N ALA A 306 -0.05 30.47 5.33
CA ALA A 306 0.49 31.81 5.15
C ALA A 306 1.23 31.92 3.80
N THR A 307 0.55 32.36 2.75
CA THR A 307 1.09 32.42 1.39
C THR A 307 0.39 33.43 0.47
N THR A 308 1.02 33.78 -0.66
CA THR A 308 0.37 34.53 -1.74
C THR A 308 -0.55 33.64 -2.57
N ILE A 309 -0.06 32.47 -2.99
CA ILE A 309 -0.80 31.49 -3.82
C ILE A 309 -0.89 30.17 -3.07
N PHE A 310 -2.11 29.82 -2.67
CA PHE A 310 -2.41 28.56 -2.00
C PHE A 310 -2.96 27.53 -2.98
N VAL A 311 -2.39 26.32 -2.96
CA VAL A 311 -2.73 25.25 -3.90
C VAL A 311 -3.09 23.99 -3.11
N ARG A 312 -4.18 23.33 -3.50
CA ARG A 312 -4.58 22.03 -2.97
C ARG A 312 -5.08 21.12 -4.08
N GLY A 313 -4.43 19.97 -4.24
CA GLY A 313 -4.84 18.91 -5.16
C GLY A 313 -4.92 19.39 -6.62
N ALA A 314 -3.99 20.25 -7.04
CA ALA A 314 -3.95 20.87 -8.36
C ALA A 314 -2.51 21.17 -8.78
N GLN A 315 -2.23 21.13 -10.09
CA GLN A 315 -0.95 21.52 -10.68
C GLN A 315 -1.11 22.82 -11.47
N PRO A 316 -0.85 24.00 -10.87
CA PRO A 316 -0.94 25.27 -11.58
C PRO A 316 0.27 25.53 -12.49
N ILE A 317 0.07 26.38 -13.49
CA ILE A 317 1.12 27.05 -14.25
C ILE A 317 1.35 28.43 -13.64
N ILE A 318 2.55 28.67 -13.12
CA ILE A 318 2.97 29.95 -12.51
C ILE A 318 4.28 30.34 -13.16
N VAL A 319 4.24 31.17 -14.20
CA VAL A 319 5.41 31.45 -15.03
C VAL A 319 5.70 32.94 -15.21
N ASN A 320 6.97 33.33 -15.09
CA ASN A 320 7.43 34.70 -15.36
C ASN A 320 6.68 35.79 -14.55
N ASN A 321 6.33 35.49 -13.30
CA ASN A 321 5.68 36.44 -12.40
C ASN A 321 6.69 37.15 -11.51
N ARG A 322 6.28 38.28 -10.94
CA ARG A 322 7.08 39.06 -9.99
C ARG A 322 6.37 39.16 -8.65
N PHE A 323 7.00 38.71 -7.58
CA PHE A 323 6.48 38.77 -6.22
C PHE A 323 7.29 39.77 -5.41
N ILE A 324 6.64 40.86 -4.98
CA ILE A 324 7.29 41.98 -4.28
C ILE A 324 6.56 42.27 -2.96
N ASN A 325 7.26 42.16 -1.83
CA ASN A 325 6.73 42.52 -0.52
C ASN A 325 5.39 41.85 -0.17
N ASN A 326 5.20 40.59 -0.58
CA ASN A 326 4.07 39.79 -0.14
C ASN A 326 4.43 39.09 1.18
N GLU A 327 3.49 39.03 2.13
CA GLU A 327 3.65 38.29 3.37
C GLU A 327 3.56 36.77 3.13
N GLY A 328 4.27 35.99 3.96
CA GLY A 328 4.22 34.53 3.89
C GLY A 328 5.09 33.94 2.77
N SER A 329 4.79 32.71 2.34
CA SER A 329 5.48 32.10 1.19
C SER A 329 4.92 32.58 -0.14
N VAL A 330 5.69 32.45 -1.22
CA VAL A 330 5.21 32.74 -2.58
C VAL A 330 4.09 31.76 -2.94
N ILE A 331 4.38 30.47 -2.81
CA ILE A 331 3.47 29.37 -3.11
C ILE A 331 3.40 28.45 -1.89
N ASN A 332 2.23 27.90 -1.62
CA ASN A 332 2.05 26.79 -0.69
C ASN A 332 1.25 25.68 -1.37
N ILE A 333 1.83 24.50 -1.47
CA ILE A 333 1.28 23.34 -2.18
C ILE A 333 1.40 22.09 -1.32
N ASN A 334 0.52 21.09 -1.48
CA ASN A 334 0.66 19.81 -0.78
C ASN A 334 1.45 18.80 -1.63
N ALA A 335 2.21 17.89 -1.00
CA ALA A 335 3.10 16.97 -1.70
C ALA A 335 2.40 16.14 -2.80
N ASN A 336 1.16 15.69 -2.58
CA ASN A 336 0.38 14.97 -3.59
C ASN A 336 -0.06 15.82 -4.80
N SER A 337 0.18 17.13 -4.79
CA SER A 337 0.00 17.99 -5.97
C SER A 337 1.28 18.17 -6.79
N MET A 338 2.42 17.70 -6.28
CA MET A 338 3.69 17.63 -7.02
C MET A 338 3.79 16.31 -7.78
N ASN A 339 2.69 15.85 -8.40
CA ASN A 339 2.65 14.52 -9.01
C ASN A 339 3.55 14.45 -10.27
N SER A 340 3.72 13.26 -10.86
CA SER A 340 4.60 13.04 -12.01
C SER A 340 4.00 13.43 -13.38
N ASP A 341 2.76 13.92 -13.43
CA ASP A 341 2.11 14.23 -14.71
C ASP A 341 2.81 15.43 -15.36
N PHE A 342 3.09 15.33 -16.67
CA PHE A 342 3.69 16.43 -17.42
C PHE A 342 2.68 17.57 -17.66
N LEU A 343 3.09 18.79 -17.34
CA LEU A 343 2.28 19.99 -17.51
C LEU A 343 3.02 21.04 -18.33
N ASP A 344 2.67 21.10 -19.62
CA ASP A 344 3.11 22.14 -20.53
C ASP A 344 2.27 23.42 -20.37
N ASP A 345 2.87 24.59 -20.61
CA ASP A 345 2.12 25.83 -20.64
C ASP A 345 1.16 25.86 -21.85
N TYR A 346 -0.14 25.73 -21.59
CA TYR A 346 -1.16 25.82 -22.65
C TYR A 346 -1.39 27.24 -23.18
N GLY A 347 -0.78 28.25 -22.55
CA GLY A 347 -0.83 29.63 -22.98
C GLY A 347 -2.16 30.33 -22.69
N ARG A 348 -2.43 31.40 -23.44
CA ARG A 348 -3.60 32.27 -23.23
C ARG A 348 -4.90 31.60 -23.66
N SER A 349 -5.95 31.80 -22.87
CA SER A 349 -7.35 31.45 -23.15
C SER A 349 -7.98 32.39 -24.18
N THR A 350 -7.47 33.62 -24.33
CA THR A 350 -7.97 34.61 -25.30
C THR A 350 -6.86 35.12 -26.23
N GLY A 351 -7.25 35.53 -27.43
CA GLY A 351 -6.32 36.13 -28.39
C GLY A 351 -5.37 35.12 -29.04
N LEU A 352 -4.12 35.54 -29.26
CA LEU A 352 -3.08 34.66 -29.79
C LEU A 352 -2.52 33.80 -28.64
N ASN A 353 -2.24 32.53 -28.95
CA ASN A 353 -1.53 31.67 -28.03
C ASN A 353 -0.16 32.29 -27.69
N ASN A 354 0.17 32.33 -26.40
CA ASN A 354 1.40 32.88 -25.84
C ASN A 354 1.93 31.93 -24.77
N ALA A 355 2.07 30.66 -25.16
CA ALA A 355 2.65 29.60 -24.37
C ALA A 355 4.17 29.75 -24.26
N PHE A 356 4.73 29.38 -23.11
CA PHE A 356 6.18 29.27 -22.90
C PHE A 356 6.70 27.91 -23.37
N ASP A 357 6.66 27.65 -24.68
CA ASP A 357 7.07 26.36 -25.29
C ASP A 357 8.50 25.92 -24.93
N SER A 358 9.36 26.84 -24.50
CA SER A 358 10.72 26.54 -24.05
C SER A 358 10.79 25.83 -22.69
N LEU A 359 9.67 25.66 -22.01
CA LEU A 359 9.55 25.05 -20.69
C LEU A 359 8.80 23.71 -20.73
N ASN A 360 8.48 23.19 -21.92
CA ASN A 360 7.78 21.92 -22.06
C ASN A 360 8.57 20.74 -21.45
N GLY A 361 7.84 19.70 -21.05
CA GLY A 361 8.40 18.51 -20.40
C GLY A 361 8.63 18.66 -18.90
N ASN A 362 7.95 19.61 -18.25
CA ASN A 362 7.98 19.80 -16.80
C ASN A 362 7.01 18.84 -16.11
N ALA A 363 7.45 18.10 -15.10
CA ALA A 363 6.57 17.24 -14.30
C ALA A 363 5.96 18.00 -13.11
N GLY A 364 4.72 17.70 -12.76
CA GLY A 364 4.08 18.39 -11.63
C GLY A 364 3.57 19.79 -12.01
N PRO A 365 3.47 20.74 -11.06
CA PRO A 365 3.13 22.12 -11.38
C PRO A 365 4.28 22.80 -12.16
N LEU A 366 3.95 23.67 -13.10
CA LEU A 366 4.96 24.41 -13.87
C LEU A 366 5.28 25.73 -13.17
N VAL A 367 6.39 25.79 -12.42
CA VAL A 367 6.76 26.96 -11.61
C VAL A 367 8.13 27.49 -12.01
N ARG A 368 8.15 28.29 -13.08
CA ARG A 368 9.40 28.69 -13.75
C ARG A 368 9.51 30.19 -14.01
N LEU A 369 10.74 30.71 -14.11
CA LEU A 369 11.05 32.11 -14.44
C LEU A 369 10.48 33.16 -13.48
N ASN A 370 9.94 32.76 -12.32
CA ASN A 370 9.38 33.69 -11.35
C ASN A 370 10.49 34.43 -10.60
N GLN A 371 10.21 35.69 -10.24
CA GLN A 371 11.16 36.57 -9.57
C GLN A 371 10.64 37.04 -8.22
N PHE A 372 11.53 37.09 -7.23
CA PHE A 372 11.15 37.31 -5.84
C PHE A 372 11.94 38.47 -5.22
N LYS A 373 11.27 39.28 -4.42
CA LYS A 373 11.91 40.33 -3.61
C LYS A 373 11.08 40.70 -2.39
N ILE A 374 11.74 40.81 -1.25
CA ILE A 374 11.26 41.56 -0.09
C ILE A 374 12.29 42.64 0.22
N ASP A 375 11.89 43.91 0.17
CA ASP A 375 12.71 45.05 0.62
C ASP A 375 12.07 45.88 1.74
N ASP A 376 10.86 45.52 2.16
CA ASP A 376 10.25 46.07 3.37
C ASP A 376 10.94 45.51 4.62
N PRO A 377 11.60 46.35 5.44
CA PRO A 377 12.32 45.91 6.64
C PRO A 377 11.41 45.46 7.80
N GLU A 378 10.09 45.64 7.69
CA GLU A 378 9.10 45.23 8.68
C GLU A 378 8.40 43.92 8.29
N LEU A 379 8.71 43.35 7.12
CA LEU A 379 8.04 42.19 6.57
C LEU A 379 8.78 40.88 6.85
N ASN A 380 8.02 39.83 7.16
CA ASN A 380 8.50 38.45 7.21
C ASN A 380 7.97 37.69 5.99
N GLY A 381 8.79 36.83 5.37
CA GLY A 381 8.36 36.04 4.22
C GLY A 381 9.31 34.92 3.84
N VAL A 382 8.84 34.04 2.94
CA VAL A 382 9.59 32.91 2.39
C VAL A 382 9.61 33.02 0.86
N LEU A 383 10.79 33.27 0.29
CA LEU A 383 11.00 33.44 -1.14
C LEU A 383 11.15 32.08 -1.85
N GLY A 384 10.06 31.32 -1.91
CA GLY A 384 10.01 30.05 -2.64
C GLY A 384 8.68 29.32 -2.45
N MET A 385 8.68 28.03 -2.84
CA MET A 385 7.51 27.17 -2.79
C MET A 385 7.55 26.28 -1.55
N VAL A 386 6.62 26.47 -0.63
CA VAL A 386 6.45 25.58 0.51
C VAL A 386 5.66 24.35 0.09
N VAL A 387 6.28 23.18 0.16
CA VAL A 387 5.64 21.88 -0.04
C VAL A 387 5.30 21.28 1.32
N ARG A 388 4.01 21.14 1.60
CA ARG A 388 3.52 20.57 2.86
C ARG A 388 3.75 19.07 2.89
N GLY A 389 4.34 18.60 3.99
CA GLY A 389 4.56 17.18 4.22
C GLY A 389 3.25 16.42 4.45
N GLU A 390 3.17 15.24 3.87
CA GLU A 390 2.06 14.29 4.02
C GLU A 390 2.52 12.89 3.62
N LEU A 391 1.65 11.89 3.81
CA LEU A 391 1.81 10.58 3.17
C LEU A 391 1.61 10.75 1.66
N LEU A 392 2.58 10.32 0.89
CA LEU A 392 2.51 10.37 -0.56
C LEU A 392 1.71 9.17 -1.09
N THR A 393 0.64 9.46 -1.84
CA THR A 393 -0.27 8.46 -2.43
C THR A 393 -0.24 8.47 -3.96
N VAL A 394 0.65 9.29 -4.54
CA VAL A 394 0.87 9.44 -5.98
C VAL A 394 2.37 9.28 -6.26
N GLU A 395 2.76 9.08 -7.51
CA GLU A 395 4.15 9.34 -7.88
C GLU A 395 4.38 10.84 -7.94
N SER A 396 5.48 11.32 -7.34
CA SER A 396 5.83 12.73 -7.28
C SER A 396 7.20 12.99 -7.86
N VAL A 397 7.30 13.99 -8.73
CA VAL A 397 8.56 14.40 -9.39
C VAL A 397 8.75 15.89 -9.18
N TRP A 398 9.93 16.28 -8.69
CA TRP A 398 10.28 17.69 -8.47
C TRP A 398 11.46 18.04 -9.37
N ASP A 399 11.26 18.98 -10.28
CA ASP A 399 12.23 19.38 -11.32
C ASP A 399 12.28 20.90 -11.57
N ASP A 400 11.48 21.72 -10.88
CA ASP A 400 11.59 23.18 -10.95
C ASP A 400 12.91 23.68 -10.34
N THR A 401 13.89 24.00 -11.19
CA THR A 401 15.28 24.34 -10.79
C THR A 401 15.56 25.83 -10.60
N ASP A 402 14.54 26.69 -10.71
CA ASP A 402 14.64 28.15 -10.52
C ASP A 402 13.74 28.67 -9.38
N ILE A 403 13.32 27.77 -8.49
CA ILE A 403 12.62 28.08 -7.24
C ILE A 403 13.07 27.14 -6.12
N ASP A 404 13.32 27.70 -4.94
CA ASP A 404 13.60 26.89 -3.76
C ASP A 404 12.33 26.16 -3.33
N HIS A 405 12.44 24.85 -3.13
CA HIS A 405 11.39 24.05 -2.50
C HIS A 405 11.62 24.04 -0.99
N ILE A 406 10.61 24.34 -0.19
CA ILE A 406 10.73 24.44 1.26
C ILE A 406 9.85 23.39 1.94
N LEU A 407 10.42 22.63 2.88
CA LEU A 407 9.68 21.68 3.71
C LEU A 407 9.79 22.06 5.18
N TYR A 408 8.66 21.98 5.89
CA TYR A 408 8.60 22.07 7.35
C TYR A 408 8.28 20.72 8.01
N ASP A 409 7.69 19.81 7.26
CA ASP A 409 7.23 18.50 7.74
C ASP A 409 7.85 17.39 6.89
N THR A 410 7.87 16.18 7.44
CA THR A 410 8.37 15.00 6.73
C THR A 410 7.39 14.56 5.64
N ILE A 411 7.90 14.25 4.45
CA ILE A 411 7.17 13.50 3.43
C ILE A 411 7.46 12.02 3.63
N THR A 412 6.41 11.22 3.79
CA THR A 412 6.52 9.77 3.93
C THR A 412 6.06 9.11 2.64
N VAL A 413 6.89 8.23 2.10
CA VAL A 413 6.59 7.39 0.94
C VAL A 413 6.45 5.95 1.43
N ASP A 414 5.24 5.43 1.33
CA ASP A 414 4.88 4.07 1.74
C ASP A 414 4.88 3.12 0.53
N ASN A 415 4.40 1.89 0.71
CA ASN A 415 4.30 0.87 -0.34
C ASN A 415 3.87 1.43 -1.71
N PHE A 416 4.64 1.07 -2.73
CA PHE A 416 4.30 1.35 -4.11
C PHE A 416 3.06 0.54 -4.51
N HIS A 417 2.12 1.20 -5.20
CA HIS A 417 0.93 0.54 -5.74
C HIS A 417 1.03 0.39 -7.26
N THR A 418 0.31 1.22 -8.02
CA THR A 418 0.43 1.32 -9.49
C THR A 418 1.24 2.55 -9.86
N TYR A 419 1.10 3.59 -9.06
CA TYR A 419 1.90 4.80 -9.10
C TYR A 419 2.32 5.10 -7.66
N GLY A 420 3.56 5.50 -7.46
CA GLY A 420 4.11 5.79 -6.15
C GLY A 420 5.60 6.09 -6.24
N GLY A 421 6.13 6.71 -5.20
CA GLY A 421 7.53 7.11 -5.15
C GLY A 421 7.72 8.62 -5.25
N LEU A 422 8.86 9.09 -4.73
CA LEU A 422 9.28 10.48 -4.81
C LEU A 422 10.60 10.57 -5.55
N ARG A 423 10.65 11.39 -6.60
CA ARG A 423 11.86 11.68 -7.37
C ARG A 423 12.19 13.16 -7.30
N LEU A 424 13.34 13.48 -6.73
CA LEU A 424 13.92 14.82 -6.75
C LEU A 424 15.02 14.84 -7.80
N GLN A 425 14.89 15.67 -8.83
CA GLN A 425 15.82 15.65 -9.95
C GLN A 425 16.32 17.03 -10.34
N SER A 426 17.64 17.13 -10.54
CA SER A 426 18.25 18.30 -11.16
C SER A 426 18.21 18.17 -12.67
N SER A 427 18.11 19.30 -13.35
CA SER A 427 18.29 19.39 -14.79
C SER A 427 19.77 19.27 -15.18
N ILE A 428 20.05 19.13 -16.47
CA ILE A 428 21.42 19.20 -16.99
C ILE A 428 22.02 20.60 -16.92
N ASP A 429 21.21 21.65 -16.80
CA ASP A 429 21.62 23.06 -16.79
C ASP A 429 21.56 23.73 -15.40
N ALA A 430 20.75 23.21 -14.48
CA ALA A 430 20.55 23.78 -13.16
C ALA A 430 20.29 22.72 -12.07
N SER A 431 20.61 23.08 -10.83
CA SER A 431 20.44 22.23 -9.64
C SER A 431 19.06 22.43 -9.02
N LEU A 432 18.38 21.35 -8.63
CA LEU A 432 17.21 21.41 -7.77
C LEU A 432 17.67 21.72 -6.34
N VAL A 433 17.02 22.69 -5.68
CA VAL A 433 17.35 23.09 -4.30
C VAL A 433 16.15 22.90 -3.39
N VAL A 434 16.35 22.13 -2.32
CA VAL A 434 15.37 21.91 -1.26
C VAL A 434 15.90 22.43 0.08
N LYS A 435 15.10 23.26 0.73
CA LYS A 435 15.34 23.93 2.01
C LYS A 435 14.47 23.29 3.09
N LEU A 436 15.09 22.73 4.11
CA LEU A 436 14.40 21.94 5.14
C LEU A 436 14.45 22.63 6.50
N GLY A 437 13.28 22.74 7.13
CA GLY A 437 13.09 23.22 8.50
C GLY A 437 13.07 22.10 9.54
N SER A 438 12.84 22.48 10.79
CA SER A 438 12.81 21.55 11.92
C SER A 438 11.65 20.56 11.79
N GLY A 439 11.96 19.25 11.77
CA GLY A 439 10.98 18.18 11.59
C GLY A 439 10.76 17.77 10.12
N ALA A 440 11.38 18.47 9.17
CA ALA A 440 11.34 18.12 7.76
C ALA A 440 12.31 16.98 7.43
N GLY A 441 12.00 16.24 6.37
CA GLY A 441 12.78 15.11 5.89
C GLY A 441 12.01 14.29 4.87
N PHE A 442 12.66 13.23 4.39
CA PHE A 442 12.05 12.26 3.48
C PHE A 442 12.22 10.87 4.06
N THR A 443 11.12 10.13 4.17
CA THR A 443 11.12 8.77 4.72
C THR A 443 10.53 7.81 3.69
N ALA A 444 11.36 6.90 3.17
CA ALA A 444 10.91 5.73 2.44
C ALA A 444 10.66 4.59 3.44
N THR A 445 9.47 4.02 3.40
CA THR A 445 9.06 2.92 4.28
C THR A 445 8.13 1.98 3.54
N GLY A 446 7.58 1.00 4.24
CA GLY A 446 6.58 0.09 3.71
C GLY A 446 5.88 -0.61 4.87
N HIS A 447 4.73 -1.19 4.60
CA HIS A 447 4.09 -2.15 5.48
C HIS A 447 4.03 -3.53 4.80
N GLY A 448 3.78 -4.57 5.59
CA GLY A 448 3.59 -5.90 5.03
C GLY A 448 2.33 -6.01 4.17
N GLY A 449 2.31 -6.95 3.24
CA GLY A 449 1.15 -7.24 2.42
C GLY A 449 1.13 -8.70 1.99
N ASN A 450 -0.05 -9.26 1.73
CA ASN A 450 -0.20 -10.69 1.40
C ASN A 450 0.20 -11.04 -0.06
N ILE A 451 1.01 -10.20 -0.70
CA ILE A 451 1.46 -10.37 -2.08
C ILE A 451 2.98 -10.53 -2.10
N ILE A 452 3.46 -11.50 -2.87
CA ILE A 452 4.89 -11.81 -3.00
C ILE A 452 5.64 -10.65 -3.71
N ASP A 453 4.93 -9.90 -4.56
CA ASP A 453 5.47 -8.81 -5.38
C ASP A 453 5.28 -7.44 -4.71
N ARG A 454 5.24 -7.37 -3.37
CA ARG A 454 5.10 -6.09 -2.66
C ARG A 454 6.34 -5.23 -2.87
N ILE A 455 6.15 -4.06 -3.46
CA ILE A 455 7.18 -3.03 -3.68
C ILE A 455 7.05 -1.99 -2.56
N GLY A 456 8.13 -1.76 -1.81
CA GLY A 456 8.16 -0.77 -0.74
C GLY A 456 8.14 0.68 -1.26
N GLY A 457 8.21 1.65 -0.36
CA GLY A 457 8.33 3.06 -0.72
C GLY A 457 9.67 3.39 -1.37
N ILE A 458 9.63 4.28 -2.37
CA ILE A 458 10.76 4.64 -3.22
C ILE A 458 11.07 6.13 -3.07
N VAL A 459 12.29 6.47 -2.63
CA VAL A 459 12.80 7.85 -2.69
C VAL A 459 14.06 7.89 -3.55
N GLN A 460 14.04 8.71 -4.60
CA GLN A 460 15.09 8.85 -5.60
C GLN A 460 15.58 10.29 -5.65
N ILE A 461 16.88 10.49 -5.43
CA ILE A 461 17.57 11.77 -5.49
C ILE A 461 18.55 11.71 -6.66
N LEU A 462 18.24 12.40 -7.76
CA LEU A 462 18.91 12.28 -9.04
C LEU A 462 19.52 13.61 -9.46
N GLY A 463 20.75 13.87 -9.01
CA GLY A 463 21.56 14.99 -9.49
C GLY A 463 22.46 14.62 -10.66
N ASN A 464 23.05 15.65 -11.25
CA ASN A 464 24.13 15.55 -12.24
C ASN A 464 25.47 15.95 -11.61
N PRO A 465 26.64 15.45 -12.09
CA PRO A 465 27.94 15.79 -11.50
C PRO A 465 28.26 17.29 -11.49
N GLN A 466 27.66 18.07 -12.38
CA GLN A 466 27.79 19.52 -12.48
C GLN A 466 26.66 20.26 -11.76
N ASN A 467 25.49 19.63 -11.62
CA ASN A 467 24.28 20.19 -11.06
C ASN A 467 23.69 19.17 -10.07
N PRO A 468 24.21 19.11 -8.84
CA PRO A 468 23.72 18.16 -7.84
C PRO A 468 22.29 18.51 -7.43
N VAL A 469 21.57 17.57 -6.81
CA VAL A 469 20.39 17.93 -6.01
C VAL A 469 20.89 18.43 -4.66
N VAL A 470 20.50 19.63 -4.25
CA VAL A 470 20.95 20.22 -2.98
C VAL A 470 19.85 20.13 -1.93
N LEU A 471 20.14 19.47 -0.81
CA LEU A 471 19.29 19.41 0.37
C LEU A 471 19.98 20.13 1.52
N THR A 472 19.44 21.27 1.97
CA THR A 472 20.08 22.10 3.00
C THR A 472 19.06 22.72 3.97
N SER A 473 19.54 23.37 5.03
CA SER A 473 18.71 24.06 6.02
C SER A 473 17.97 25.24 5.41
N LEU A 474 16.75 25.51 5.89
CA LEU A 474 16.01 26.75 5.60
C LEU A 474 16.77 28.02 5.99
N TYR A 475 17.70 27.91 6.93
CA TYR A 475 18.52 29.03 7.40
C TYR A 475 19.82 29.22 6.61
N ASP A 476 20.12 28.32 5.66
CA ASP A 476 21.33 28.40 4.86
C ASP A 476 21.19 29.41 3.72
N ASP A 477 21.86 30.56 3.86
CA ASP A 477 21.85 31.63 2.85
C ASP A 477 23.02 31.54 1.85
N THR A 478 23.73 30.41 1.82
CA THR A 478 24.87 30.23 0.91
C THR A 478 24.51 29.60 -0.43
N ILE A 479 23.36 28.93 -0.50
CA ILE A 479 22.86 28.24 -1.69
C ILE A 479 21.40 28.67 -1.92
N GLY A 480 20.96 28.81 -3.16
CA GLY A 480 19.57 29.09 -3.52
C GLY A 480 19.40 29.06 -5.03
N SER A 481 18.20 28.71 -5.46
CA SER A 481 17.80 28.56 -6.87
C SER A 481 16.80 29.62 -7.33
N GLY A 482 16.08 30.25 -6.41
CA GLY A 482 15.13 31.34 -6.70
C GLY A 482 15.78 32.50 -7.46
N ILE A 483 15.03 33.20 -8.32
CA ILE A 483 15.56 34.33 -9.10
C ILE A 483 15.12 35.67 -8.50
N GLY A 484 16.06 36.61 -8.37
CA GLY A 484 15.78 37.98 -7.91
C GLY A 484 15.35 38.90 -9.05
N LEU A 485 14.81 40.08 -8.73
CA LEU A 485 14.47 41.10 -9.75
C LEU A 485 15.68 41.60 -10.57
N ASP A 486 16.90 41.39 -10.09
CA ASP A 486 18.15 41.71 -10.76
C ASP A 486 18.67 40.57 -11.66
N GLY A 487 17.96 39.43 -11.69
CA GLY A 487 18.30 38.24 -12.46
C GLY A 487 19.36 37.35 -11.82
N PHE A 488 19.80 37.63 -10.59
CA PHE A 488 20.70 36.76 -9.84
C PHE A 488 19.94 35.83 -8.90
N SER A 489 20.59 34.73 -8.48
CA SER A 489 19.98 33.80 -7.53
C SER A 489 19.75 34.45 -6.16
N VAL A 490 18.56 34.27 -5.62
CA VAL A 490 18.17 34.57 -4.25
C VAL A 490 18.64 33.42 -3.38
N THR A 491 19.58 33.68 -2.49
CA THR A 491 20.06 32.69 -1.52
C THR A 491 19.42 32.86 -0.15
N GLU A 492 18.93 34.05 0.16
CA GLU A 492 18.15 34.31 1.37
C GLU A 492 16.69 33.89 1.16
N THR A 493 16.39 32.61 1.41
CA THR A 493 15.04 32.06 1.23
C THR A 493 14.08 32.54 2.33
N LEU A 494 14.52 32.54 3.58
CA LEU A 494 13.75 33.04 4.72
C LEU A 494 14.15 34.49 5.03
N VAL A 495 13.23 35.42 4.79
CA VAL A 495 13.38 36.83 5.13
C VAL A 495 12.66 37.09 6.45
N VAL A 496 13.39 37.65 7.41
CA VAL A 496 12.84 38.05 8.71
C VAL A 496 12.91 39.56 8.88
N ASP A 497 11.95 40.12 9.61
CA ASP A 497 11.91 41.55 9.89
C ASP A 497 13.19 42.00 10.61
N SER A 498 13.53 43.27 10.45
CA SER A 498 14.79 43.86 10.95
C SER A 498 14.95 43.84 12.49
N ASN A 499 13.90 43.54 13.25
CA ASN A 499 13.95 43.37 14.70
C ASN A 499 14.11 41.90 15.12
N THR A 500 13.97 40.96 14.20
CA THR A 500 14.09 39.52 14.42
C THR A 500 15.47 39.01 14.00
N THR A 501 16.13 38.25 14.87
CA THR A 501 17.41 37.62 14.53
C THR A 501 17.16 36.30 13.83
N LYS A 502 17.55 36.20 12.55
CA LYS A 502 17.51 34.93 11.81
C LYS A 502 18.43 33.88 12.45
N PRO A 503 17.96 32.64 12.66
CA PRO A 503 18.83 31.54 13.09
C PRO A 503 19.97 31.31 12.10
N THR A 504 21.15 30.89 12.59
CA THR A 504 22.24 30.41 11.73
C THR A 504 22.05 28.93 11.42
N PRO A 505 22.39 28.45 10.21
CA PRO A 505 22.22 27.04 9.88
C PRO A 505 23.13 26.16 10.75
N ALA A 506 22.58 25.05 11.26
CA ALA A 506 23.24 24.14 12.18
C ALA A 506 22.89 22.67 11.88
N ALA A 507 23.80 21.75 12.23
CA ALA A 507 23.51 20.32 12.12
C ALA A 507 22.31 19.96 13.03
N GLY A 508 21.37 19.19 12.47
CA GLY A 508 20.11 18.86 13.13
C GLY A 508 18.96 19.83 12.85
N ASP A 509 19.14 20.79 11.92
CA ASP A 509 18.07 21.67 11.49
C ASP A 509 16.93 20.90 10.82
N TRP A 510 17.20 19.72 10.27
CA TRP A 510 16.22 18.79 9.69
C TRP A 510 16.66 17.33 9.90
N THR A 511 15.75 16.39 9.61
CA THR A 511 15.93 14.98 9.99
C THR A 511 16.98 14.27 9.14
N GLY A 512 16.80 14.24 7.82
CA GLY A 512 17.63 13.46 6.90
C GLY A 512 16.82 12.74 5.84
N LEU A 513 17.51 11.92 5.03
CA LEU A 513 16.90 10.88 4.21
C LEU A 513 16.83 9.59 5.02
N GLN A 514 15.64 9.05 5.23
CA GLN A 514 15.43 7.81 5.98
C GLN A 514 14.93 6.70 5.06
N PHE A 515 15.70 5.63 4.95
CA PHE A 515 15.33 4.39 4.27
C PHE A 515 15.13 3.32 5.35
N LEU A 516 13.87 2.99 5.62
CA LEU A 516 13.49 2.04 6.66
C LEU A 516 13.41 0.62 6.09
N GLU A 517 13.20 -0.36 6.98
CA GLU A 517 13.39 -1.80 6.72
C GLU A 517 12.58 -2.34 5.53
N MET A 518 11.41 -1.74 5.28
CA MET A 518 10.48 -2.13 4.23
C MET A 518 10.49 -1.18 3.02
N SER A 519 11.49 -0.30 2.92
CA SER A 519 11.70 0.53 1.72
C SER A 519 12.17 -0.31 0.53
N HIS A 520 11.85 0.12 -0.68
CA HIS A 520 12.20 -0.62 -1.89
C HIS A 520 13.67 -0.47 -2.25
N ASP A 521 14.35 -1.59 -2.55
CA ASP A 521 15.81 -1.67 -2.70
C ASP A 521 16.29 -2.43 -3.94
N ARG A 522 15.39 -2.65 -4.90
CA ARG A 522 15.71 -3.38 -6.13
C ARG A 522 16.94 -2.79 -6.82
N ASN A 523 17.91 -3.65 -7.15
CA ASN A 523 19.16 -3.28 -7.83
C ASN A 523 18.97 -2.99 -9.35
N VAL A 524 17.99 -2.15 -9.67
CA VAL A 524 17.76 -1.56 -10.98
C VAL A 524 18.20 -0.11 -10.90
N ALA A 525 19.00 0.34 -11.87
CA ALA A 525 19.53 1.70 -11.86
C ALA A 525 18.65 2.64 -12.67
N ILE A 526 18.28 3.77 -12.07
CA ILE A 526 17.51 4.81 -12.72
C ILE A 526 18.39 5.93 -13.27
N TYR A 527 18.04 6.47 -14.44
CA TYR A 527 18.70 7.59 -15.10
C TYR A 527 17.69 8.58 -15.64
N ASN A 528 18.05 9.85 -15.58
CA ASN A 528 17.45 10.84 -16.46
C ASN A 528 18.33 10.93 -17.70
N GLU A 529 17.70 11.17 -18.83
CA GLU A 529 18.40 11.51 -20.04
C GLU A 529 19.27 12.76 -19.84
N ASN A 530 20.48 12.73 -20.41
CA ASN A 530 21.40 13.87 -20.41
C ASN A 530 21.05 14.86 -21.52
N GLU A 531 19.80 15.29 -21.58
CA GLU A 531 19.23 16.20 -22.56
C GLU A 531 18.05 16.97 -21.94
N LEU A 532 17.72 18.13 -22.50
CA LEU A 532 16.52 18.88 -22.17
C LEU A 532 15.37 18.45 -23.07
N ALA A 533 14.16 18.35 -22.52
CA ALA A 533 12.92 18.11 -23.28
C ALA A 533 12.67 19.16 -24.39
N VAL A 534 13.26 20.34 -24.26
CA VAL A 534 13.36 21.35 -25.32
C VAL A 534 14.82 21.58 -25.64
N LEU A 535 15.27 21.20 -26.84
CA LEU A 535 16.68 21.35 -27.21
C LEU A 535 17.11 22.83 -27.23
N ASP A 536 18.24 23.11 -26.60
CA ASP A 536 18.88 24.41 -26.63
C ASP A 536 19.87 24.53 -27.81
N SER A 537 20.75 25.53 -27.76
CA SER A 537 21.77 25.73 -28.80
C SER A 537 22.83 24.61 -28.89
N ASN A 538 22.97 23.76 -27.87
CA ASN A 538 23.85 22.60 -27.88
C ASN A 538 23.26 21.45 -28.71
N GLY A 539 21.93 21.46 -28.91
CA GLY A 539 21.17 20.47 -29.67
C GLY A 539 21.30 19.06 -29.10
N ASP A 540 20.89 18.07 -29.90
CA ASP A 540 20.93 16.63 -29.58
C ASP A 540 22.31 16.18 -29.00
N LEU A 541 22.28 15.81 -27.72
CA LEU A 541 23.44 15.45 -26.91
C LEU A 541 23.78 13.97 -26.98
N ASN A 542 22.85 13.05 -27.19
CA ASN A 542 23.08 11.60 -27.13
C ASN A 542 22.70 10.83 -28.42
N GLY A 543 22.26 11.49 -29.49
CA GLY A 543 21.75 10.87 -30.72
C GLY A 543 22.73 10.31 -31.72
N ILE A 544 24.00 10.21 -31.33
CA ILE A 544 24.99 9.43 -32.07
C ILE A 544 25.74 8.49 -31.13
N ILE A 545 26.11 7.30 -31.63
CA ILE A 545 26.77 6.26 -30.84
C ILE A 545 27.99 6.75 -30.05
N ARG A 546 28.77 7.68 -30.62
CA ARG A 546 29.96 8.21 -29.96
C ARG A 546 29.63 9.08 -28.73
N LYS A 547 28.40 9.58 -28.62
CA LYS A 547 27.90 10.36 -27.49
C LYS A 547 26.83 9.60 -26.68
N ALA A 548 26.62 8.31 -26.95
CA ALA A 548 25.60 7.54 -26.25
C ALA A 548 25.77 7.63 -24.73
N GLN A 549 24.66 7.82 -24.00
CA GLN A 549 24.66 7.89 -22.55
C GLN A 549 24.94 6.49 -21.98
N PHE A 550 25.98 6.37 -21.17
CA PHE A 550 26.36 5.09 -20.58
C PHE A 550 25.57 4.81 -19.31
N LEU A 551 24.82 3.69 -19.31
CA LEU A 551 23.94 3.28 -18.20
C LEU A 551 24.64 2.37 -17.19
N GLY A 552 25.65 1.60 -17.60
CA GLY A 552 26.38 0.71 -16.70
C GLY A 552 26.62 -0.69 -17.27
N GLU A 553 26.76 -1.65 -16.37
CA GLU A 553 26.91 -3.08 -16.69
C GLU A 553 25.70 -3.87 -16.21
N LEU A 554 25.12 -4.68 -17.09
CA LEU A 554 23.96 -5.54 -16.82
C LEU A 554 24.44 -6.94 -16.42
N ALA A 555 23.92 -7.46 -15.32
CA ALA A 555 24.18 -8.84 -14.90
C ALA A 555 23.52 -9.85 -15.84
N PRO A 556 24.11 -11.04 -16.09
CA PRO A 556 23.49 -12.06 -16.93
C PRO A 556 22.27 -12.74 -16.29
N ASN A 557 22.09 -12.61 -14.97
CA ASN A 557 20.98 -13.15 -14.18
C ASN A 557 20.96 -12.47 -12.80
N GLU A 558 19.90 -12.71 -12.03
CA GLU A 558 19.71 -12.13 -10.70
C GLU A 558 20.83 -12.47 -9.72
N GLN A 559 21.33 -13.71 -9.74
CA GLN A 559 22.40 -14.17 -8.85
C GLN A 559 23.75 -13.51 -9.14
N SER A 560 23.92 -12.98 -10.34
CA SER A 560 25.13 -12.26 -10.76
C SER A 560 25.03 -10.75 -10.54
N GLY A 561 23.90 -10.24 -10.02
CA GLY A 561 23.76 -8.85 -9.64
C GLY A 561 24.64 -8.49 -8.44
N ASP A 562 25.29 -7.35 -8.50
CA ASP A 562 26.16 -6.83 -7.43
C ASP A 562 26.19 -5.29 -7.46
N GLU A 563 27.05 -4.66 -6.66
CA GLU A 563 27.16 -3.20 -6.61
C GLU A 563 27.66 -2.56 -7.92
N ASN A 564 28.30 -3.35 -8.80
CA ASN A 564 28.83 -2.92 -10.09
C ASN A 564 27.93 -3.36 -11.26
N ARG A 565 27.28 -4.52 -11.15
CA ARG A 565 26.41 -5.11 -12.18
C ARG A 565 24.94 -5.02 -11.76
N ARG A 566 24.17 -4.24 -12.50
CA ARG A 566 22.74 -3.97 -12.25
C ARG A 566 21.87 -5.08 -12.82
N LEU A 567 20.67 -5.22 -12.26
CA LEU A 567 19.63 -6.15 -12.75
C LEU A 567 18.80 -5.57 -13.88
N GLY A 568 18.87 -4.25 -14.05
CA GLY A 568 18.22 -3.52 -15.12
C GLY A 568 18.56 -2.04 -15.09
N PHE A 569 18.08 -1.34 -16.09
CA PHE A 569 18.15 0.11 -16.20
C PHE A 569 16.75 0.66 -16.50
N GLU A 570 16.42 1.76 -15.85
CA GLU A 570 15.29 2.60 -16.22
C GLU A 570 15.81 3.98 -16.62
N VAL A 571 15.32 4.51 -17.74
CA VAL A 571 15.70 5.82 -18.24
C VAL A 571 14.46 6.65 -18.51
N HIS A 572 14.39 7.83 -17.90
CA HIS A 572 13.38 8.85 -18.17
C HIS A 572 13.97 9.79 -19.23
N GLY A 573 13.41 9.74 -20.44
CA GLY A 573 13.89 10.51 -21.59
C GLY A 573 12.76 11.23 -22.32
N THR A 574 13.12 12.04 -23.32
CA THR A 574 12.17 12.82 -24.09
C THR A 574 12.66 12.99 -25.53
N ILE A 575 11.85 12.56 -26.48
CA ILE A 575 12.02 13.02 -27.87
C ILE A 575 11.64 14.48 -27.90
N ALA A 576 12.61 15.37 -28.14
CA ALA A 576 12.44 16.78 -27.88
C ALA A 576 11.23 17.41 -28.59
N SER A 577 10.48 18.21 -27.83
CA SER A 577 9.26 18.89 -28.28
C SER A 577 9.47 19.83 -29.46
N ASN A 578 10.65 20.44 -29.58
CA ASN A 578 11.00 21.34 -30.67
C ASN A 578 11.72 20.64 -31.85
N ASN A 579 11.95 19.32 -31.77
CA ASN A 579 12.60 18.53 -32.82
C ASN A 579 12.10 17.08 -32.83
N SER A 580 11.05 16.78 -33.58
CA SER A 580 10.55 15.39 -33.73
C SER A 580 11.54 14.43 -34.40
N GLY A 581 12.65 14.92 -34.97
CA GLY A 581 13.73 14.10 -35.52
C GLY A 581 14.83 13.76 -34.53
N ASP A 582 14.64 14.10 -33.26
CA ASP A 582 15.50 13.74 -32.15
C ASP A 582 15.60 12.23 -31.97
N THR A 583 16.77 11.78 -31.53
CA THR A 583 17.04 10.36 -31.34
C THR A 583 17.94 10.18 -30.14
N ASP A 584 17.63 9.22 -29.30
CA ASP A 584 18.32 9.10 -28.01
C ASP A 584 19.06 7.78 -28.01
N ILE A 585 20.36 7.80 -27.75
CA ILE A 585 21.17 6.58 -27.73
C ILE A 585 21.75 6.33 -26.35
N TYR A 586 21.43 5.17 -25.81
CA TYR A 586 21.95 4.65 -24.56
C TYR A 586 22.92 3.50 -24.82
N SER A 587 23.88 3.30 -23.93
CA SER A 587 24.84 2.21 -24.02
C SER A 587 25.03 1.51 -22.69
N PHE A 588 25.22 0.20 -22.72
CA PHE A 588 25.49 -0.62 -21.55
C PHE A 588 26.41 -1.79 -21.91
N ASN A 589 27.12 -2.31 -20.92
CA ASN A 589 27.90 -3.53 -21.06
C ASN A 589 27.06 -4.73 -20.60
N ALA A 590 27.13 -5.85 -21.31
CA ALA A 590 26.48 -7.08 -20.91
C ALA A 590 27.21 -8.29 -21.52
N GLU A 591 27.08 -9.46 -20.90
CA GLU A 591 27.57 -10.70 -21.48
C GLU A 591 26.67 -11.13 -22.64
N ALA A 592 27.27 -11.39 -23.81
CA ALA A 592 26.53 -11.94 -24.94
C ALA A 592 25.91 -13.29 -24.57
N GLY A 593 24.70 -13.56 -25.04
CA GLY A 593 23.89 -14.71 -24.65
C GLY A 593 22.87 -14.41 -23.54
N THR A 594 22.97 -13.27 -22.86
CA THR A 594 21.95 -12.81 -21.90
C THR A 594 20.63 -12.50 -22.63
N GLU A 595 19.50 -13.01 -22.12
CA GLU A 595 18.16 -12.65 -22.58
C GLU A 595 17.70 -11.38 -21.82
N ILE A 596 17.25 -10.39 -22.58
CA ILE A 596 16.79 -9.11 -22.03
C ILE A 596 15.46 -8.69 -22.65
N TRP A 597 14.75 -7.83 -21.92
CA TRP A 597 13.60 -7.07 -22.38
C TRP A 597 14.01 -5.62 -22.51
N ILE A 598 13.61 -5.00 -23.61
CA ILE A 598 13.75 -3.58 -23.87
C ILE A 598 12.34 -3.07 -24.09
N ASP A 599 11.90 -2.17 -23.23
CA ASP A 599 10.51 -1.77 -23.13
C ASP A 599 10.37 -0.25 -23.04
N ILE A 600 9.30 0.28 -23.60
CA ILE A 600 8.97 1.69 -23.54
C ILE A 600 7.60 1.83 -22.88
N ASP A 601 7.56 2.57 -21.80
CA ASP A 601 6.37 2.78 -20.98
C ASP A 601 6.10 4.27 -20.80
N ARG A 602 4.90 4.57 -20.29
CA ARG A 602 4.50 5.91 -19.83
C ARG A 602 4.81 7.03 -20.83
N THR A 603 4.58 6.76 -22.10
CA THR A 603 4.83 7.74 -23.14
C THR A 603 3.74 8.79 -23.18
N GLY A 604 4.11 10.00 -23.63
CA GLY A 604 3.11 10.99 -24.02
C GLY A 604 2.17 10.39 -25.08
N LEU A 605 0.85 10.59 -24.95
CA LEU A 605 -0.17 10.00 -25.84
C LEU A 605 0.02 10.31 -27.34
N GLY A 606 0.77 11.36 -27.67
CA GLY A 606 1.10 11.76 -29.04
C GLY A 606 2.35 11.10 -29.62
N LEU A 607 3.15 10.41 -28.79
CA LEU A 607 4.41 9.81 -29.19
C LEU A 607 4.17 8.46 -29.89
N ASP A 608 4.87 8.22 -30.99
CA ASP A 608 4.88 6.96 -31.73
C ASP A 608 6.33 6.48 -31.71
N THR A 609 6.63 5.55 -30.80
CA THR A 609 8.02 5.22 -30.45
C THR A 609 8.57 4.11 -31.32
N VAL A 610 9.90 4.14 -31.53
CA VAL A 610 10.65 3.05 -32.12
C VAL A 610 11.89 2.80 -31.30
N VAL A 611 12.08 1.55 -30.88
CA VAL A 611 13.27 1.11 -30.16
C VAL A 611 14.13 0.18 -31.01
N GLU A 612 15.43 0.44 -31.03
CA GLU A 612 16.40 -0.28 -31.85
C GLU A 612 17.60 -0.72 -31.01
N LEU A 613 17.94 -2.01 -31.10
CA LEU A 613 19.21 -2.52 -30.58
C LEU A 613 20.28 -2.36 -31.67
N LEU A 614 21.38 -1.68 -31.39
CA LEU A 614 22.45 -1.40 -32.33
C LEU A 614 23.76 -2.09 -31.92
N ASP A 615 24.60 -2.35 -32.92
CA ASP A 615 25.98 -2.73 -32.69
C ASP A 615 26.92 -1.51 -32.54
N PRO A 616 28.20 -1.70 -32.14
CA PRO A 616 29.15 -0.59 -32.00
C PRO A 616 29.46 0.19 -33.29
N LEU A 617 28.98 -0.26 -34.46
CA LEU A 617 29.12 0.44 -35.74
C LEU A 617 27.83 1.18 -36.15
N GLY A 618 26.75 1.06 -35.38
CA GLY A 618 25.45 1.69 -35.65
C GLY A 618 24.55 0.94 -36.61
N ARG A 619 24.81 -0.34 -36.83
CA ARG A 619 23.90 -1.19 -37.59
C ARG A 619 22.82 -1.73 -36.68
N VAL A 620 21.58 -1.74 -37.17
CA VAL A 620 20.44 -2.24 -36.39
C VAL A 620 20.50 -3.77 -36.33
N LEU A 621 20.46 -4.29 -35.10
CA LEU A 621 20.44 -5.72 -34.77
C LEU A 621 19.01 -6.24 -34.61
N ALA A 622 18.15 -5.42 -33.99
CA ALA A 622 16.73 -5.67 -33.76
C ALA A 622 15.99 -4.33 -33.68
N ILE A 623 14.71 -4.32 -34.07
CA ILE A 623 13.84 -3.14 -34.05
C ILE A 623 12.43 -3.55 -33.62
N ALA A 624 11.77 -2.69 -32.86
CA ALA A 624 10.34 -2.75 -32.56
C ALA A 624 9.74 -1.34 -32.64
N ASP A 625 8.53 -1.26 -33.18
CA ASP A 625 7.70 -0.04 -33.27
C ASP A 625 6.39 -0.17 -32.47
N ASN A 626 6.14 -1.34 -31.87
CA ASN A 626 5.11 -1.60 -30.87
C ASN A 626 5.51 -2.83 -30.02
N ASN A 627 4.73 -3.16 -28.99
CA ASN A 627 5.03 -4.28 -28.08
C ASN A 627 4.72 -5.69 -28.63
N THR A 628 4.07 -5.80 -29.80
CA THR A 628 3.69 -7.09 -30.43
C THR A 628 4.57 -7.51 -31.59
N ASP A 629 5.16 -6.55 -32.30
CA ASP A 629 5.89 -6.75 -33.55
C ASP A 629 7.36 -6.32 -33.38
N ALA A 630 8.23 -7.29 -33.11
CA ALA A 630 9.68 -7.09 -33.16
C ALA A 630 10.27 -7.86 -34.35
N MET A 631 11.22 -7.24 -35.08
CA MET A 631 11.84 -7.85 -36.26
C MET A 631 13.34 -7.60 -36.36
N ASN A 632 14.01 -8.44 -37.14
CA ASN A 632 15.39 -8.21 -37.56
C ASN A 632 15.41 -7.56 -38.94
N PRO A 633 16.00 -6.36 -39.11
CA PRO A 633 16.02 -5.65 -40.39
C PRO A 633 17.05 -6.20 -41.40
N GLY A 634 17.90 -7.16 -41.00
CA GLY A 634 18.87 -7.84 -41.86
C GLY A 634 20.14 -7.01 -42.16
N GLU A 635 20.39 -5.94 -41.40
CA GLU A 635 21.48 -4.98 -41.66
C GLU A 635 22.85 -5.43 -41.09
N SER A 636 22.86 -6.38 -40.15
CA SER A 636 24.06 -6.82 -39.43
C SER A 636 24.42 -8.30 -39.69
N PRO A 637 25.72 -8.65 -39.80
CA PRO A 637 26.18 -10.03 -39.89
C PRO A 637 26.07 -10.82 -38.57
N PHE A 638 25.78 -10.14 -37.45
CA PHE A 638 25.56 -10.72 -36.12
C PHE A 638 24.08 -10.58 -35.70
N ALA A 639 23.19 -10.86 -36.65
CA ALA A 639 21.74 -10.81 -36.50
C ALA A 639 21.23 -11.69 -35.35
N THR A 640 20.37 -11.14 -34.49
CA THR A 640 19.58 -11.86 -33.47
C THR A 640 18.11 -11.98 -33.91
N ILE A 641 17.34 -12.89 -33.33
CA ILE A 641 15.90 -13.00 -33.62
C ILE A 641 15.16 -12.39 -32.43
N PRO A 642 14.67 -11.13 -32.51
CA PRO A 642 13.86 -10.58 -31.45
C PRO A 642 12.49 -11.25 -31.43
N GLY A 643 11.87 -11.28 -30.25
CA GLY A 643 10.48 -11.68 -30.06
C GLY A 643 9.66 -10.53 -29.51
N ALA A 644 8.34 -10.70 -29.51
CA ALA A 644 7.42 -9.82 -28.79
C ALA A 644 7.77 -9.77 -27.29
N LEU A 645 7.36 -8.69 -26.62
CA LEU A 645 7.58 -8.49 -25.19
C LEU A 645 7.09 -9.68 -24.36
N ILE A 646 5.92 -10.22 -24.71
CA ILE A 646 5.28 -11.34 -24.02
C ILE A 646 5.96 -12.67 -24.40
N GLN A 647 6.69 -13.26 -23.47
CA GLN A 647 7.21 -14.64 -23.54
C GLN A 647 6.22 -15.64 -22.94
N ASN A 648 5.68 -15.33 -21.75
CA ASN A 648 4.75 -16.14 -21.00
C ASN A 648 3.46 -15.34 -20.73
N PRO A 649 2.30 -15.74 -21.28
CA PRO A 649 1.04 -15.05 -21.07
C PRO A 649 0.58 -14.97 -19.59
N ASN A 650 1.09 -15.86 -18.72
CA ASN A 650 0.72 -15.86 -17.31
C ASN A 650 1.34 -14.70 -16.51
N PHE A 651 2.42 -14.09 -17.02
CA PHE A 651 3.05 -12.93 -16.40
C PHE A 651 2.47 -11.60 -16.88
N GLY A 652 1.35 -11.62 -17.61
CA GLY A 652 0.72 -10.42 -18.14
C GLY A 652 1.37 -9.92 -19.42
N GLY A 653 0.90 -8.74 -19.84
CA GLY A 653 1.47 -8.00 -20.96
C GLY A 653 2.41 -6.90 -20.47
N ASP A 654 2.43 -5.85 -21.24
CA ASP A 654 2.97 -4.54 -20.90
C ASP A 654 1.98 -3.86 -19.94
N PHE A 655 2.38 -3.63 -18.67
CA PHE A 655 1.47 -3.16 -17.62
C PHE A 655 1.32 -1.64 -17.59
N TYR A 656 2.32 -0.90 -18.05
CA TYR A 656 2.36 0.56 -17.97
C TYR A 656 2.21 1.27 -19.32
N SER A 657 2.09 0.52 -20.42
CA SER A 657 1.63 1.09 -21.69
C SER A 657 0.15 1.47 -21.66
N SER A 658 -0.08 2.78 -21.80
CA SER A 658 -1.40 3.34 -22.14
C SER A 658 -1.50 3.72 -23.61
N ASN A 659 -0.38 3.67 -24.35
CA ASN A 659 -0.27 4.05 -25.74
C ASN A 659 0.03 2.82 -26.60
N PRO A 660 -0.84 2.43 -27.54
CA PRO A 660 -0.63 1.24 -28.37
C PRO A 660 0.61 1.31 -29.28
N ASN A 661 1.26 2.48 -29.39
CA ASN A 661 2.49 2.70 -30.16
C ASN A 661 3.75 2.71 -29.25
N ASP A 662 3.63 2.16 -28.05
CA ASP A 662 4.76 1.90 -27.16
C ASP A 662 5.56 0.70 -27.69
N ALA A 663 6.84 0.95 -27.99
CA ALA A 663 7.71 -0.01 -28.61
C ALA A 663 8.40 -0.90 -27.57
N GLY A 664 8.30 -2.22 -27.75
CA GLY A 664 8.90 -3.18 -26.82
C GLY A 664 9.33 -4.47 -27.50
N MET A 665 10.44 -5.06 -27.05
CA MET A 665 10.93 -6.33 -27.56
C MET A 665 11.69 -7.15 -26.52
N ARG A 666 11.67 -8.47 -26.70
CA ARG A 666 12.61 -9.39 -26.02
C ARG A 666 13.69 -9.84 -26.97
N VAL A 667 14.94 -9.88 -26.52
CA VAL A 667 16.07 -10.24 -27.36
C VAL A 667 17.16 -10.96 -26.56
N VAL A 668 17.77 -11.98 -27.19
CA VAL A 668 19.03 -12.56 -26.70
C VAL A 668 20.18 -11.78 -27.31
N LEU A 669 21.04 -11.22 -26.44
CA LEU A 669 22.13 -10.35 -26.83
C LEU A 669 23.13 -11.09 -27.74
N PRO A 670 23.35 -10.63 -28.99
CA PRO A 670 24.18 -11.34 -29.95
C PRO A 670 25.67 -11.14 -29.66
N GLY A 671 26.48 -12.19 -29.86
CA GLY A 671 27.92 -12.15 -29.66
C GLY A 671 28.49 -13.55 -29.41
N MET A 672 29.72 -13.61 -28.91
CA MET A 672 30.29 -14.86 -28.41
C MET A 672 29.83 -15.04 -26.95
N GLU A 673 29.08 -16.11 -26.68
CA GLU A 673 28.46 -16.37 -25.38
C GLU A 673 29.46 -16.22 -24.21
N GLY A 674 29.04 -15.50 -23.17
CA GLY A 674 29.84 -15.20 -21.96
C GLY A 674 30.90 -14.11 -22.15
N ILE A 675 30.99 -13.46 -23.32
CA ILE A 675 31.91 -12.34 -23.54
C ILE A 675 31.19 -11.01 -23.28
N LEU A 676 31.72 -10.25 -22.32
CA LEU A 676 31.31 -8.88 -22.05
C LEU A 676 31.47 -8.00 -23.30
N THR A 677 30.37 -7.41 -23.76
CA THR A 677 30.27 -6.60 -24.97
C THR A 677 29.45 -5.34 -24.68
N THR A 678 29.76 -4.24 -25.35
CA THR A 678 28.95 -3.01 -25.28
C THR A 678 27.84 -3.04 -26.32
N TYR A 679 26.61 -2.87 -25.87
CA TYR A 679 25.40 -2.75 -26.68
C TYR A 679 24.86 -1.33 -26.62
N PHE A 680 24.06 -0.97 -27.63
CA PHE A 680 23.46 0.35 -27.74
C PHE A 680 21.96 0.19 -27.99
N VAL A 681 21.16 0.98 -27.29
CA VAL A 681 19.71 1.08 -27.52
C VAL A 681 19.44 2.47 -28.03
N ARG A 682 18.72 2.57 -29.14
CA ARG A 682 18.25 3.85 -29.68
C ARG A 682 16.74 3.94 -29.55
N VAL A 683 16.27 5.05 -28.97
CA VAL A 683 14.87 5.45 -28.94
C VAL A 683 14.70 6.61 -29.91
N ARG A 684 13.61 6.62 -30.67
CA ARG A 684 13.27 7.70 -31.61
C ARG A 684 11.79 7.69 -31.92
N SER A 685 11.29 8.78 -32.49
CA SER A 685 9.94 8.77 -33.06
C SER A 685 9.88 8.03 -34.40
N ASN A 686 8.72 7.45 -34.69
CA ASN A 686 8.45 6.81 -35.96
C ASN A 686 8.33 7.85 -37.07
N GLY A 687 9.19 7.73 -38.09
CA GLY A 687 9.21 8.66 -39.23
C GLY A 687 9.58 10.11 -38.91
N ALA A 688 10.09 10.41 -37.70
CA ALA A 688 10.39 11.76 -37.23
C ALA A 688 9.17 12.69 -37.16
N GLN A 689 8.00 12.18 -36.77
CA GLN A 689 6.71 12.91 -36.85
C GLN A 689 6.08 13.25 -35.51
N SER A 690 6.50 12.58 -34.44
CA SER A 690 5.99 12.77 -33.08
C SER A 690 7.13 13.10 -32.12
N HIS A 691 6.77 13.61 -30.95
CA HIS A 691 7.66 13.98 -29.86
C HIS A 691 6.93 13.71 -28.54
N GLY A 692 7.66 13.75 -27.43
CA GLY A 692 7.10 13.48 -26.11
C GLY A 692 8.04 12.65 -25.25
N GLU A 693 7.65 12.54 -24.00
CA GLU A 693 8.37 11.86 -22.94
C GLU A 693 8.19 10.35 -23.06
N TYR A 694 9.16 9.58 -22.56
CA TYR A 694 9.10 8.14 -22.47
C TYR A 694 9.90 7.61 -21.28
N GLN A 695 9.53 6.42 -20.81
CA GLN A 695 10.30 5.65 -19.86
C GLN A 695 10.84 4.40 -20.54
N LEU A 696 12.16 4.29 -20.69
CA LEU A 696 12.83 3.13 -21.26
C LEU A 696 13.25 2.18 -20.12
N GLN A 697 12.84 0.91 -20.18
CA GLN A 697 13.41 -0.14 -19.35
C GLN A 697 14.26 -1.13 -20.16
N VAL A 698 15.40 -1.52 -19.59
CA VAL A 698 16.23 -2.65 -20.05
C VAL A 698 16.39 -3.60 -18.88
N ARG A 699 15.76 -4.78 -18.95
CA ARG A 699 15.60 -5.69 -17.79
C ARG A 699 15.78 -7.15 -18.14
N LEU A 700 15.94 -8.01 -17.13
CA LEU A 700 16.22 -9.45 -17.26
C LEU A 700 14.96 -10.34 -17.25
N ARG A 701 13.78 -9.75 -17.06
CA ARG A 701 12.51 -10.46 -16.91
C ARG A 701 11.40 -9.76 -17.69
N GLN A 702 10.32 -10.49 -17.96
CA GLN A 702 9.15 -9.95 -18.64
C GLN A 702 8.38 -8.93 -17.79
N VAL A 703 8.31 -9.14 -16.46
CA VAL A 703 7.60 -8.23 -15.55
C VAL A 703 8.45 -6.97 -15.37
N ASP A 704 7.79 -5.81 -15.39
CA ASP A 704 8.42 -4.50 -15.20
C ASP A 704 9.11 -4.45 -13.82
N GLU A 705 10.30 -3.87 -13.78
CA GLU A 705 11.07 -3.79 -12.54
C GLU A 705 11.17 -2.33 -12.07
N GLU A 706 10.56 -2.02 -10.94
CA GLU A 706 10.68 -0.68 -10.34
C GLU A 706 12.07 -0.46 -9.73
N PRO A 707 12.78 0.64 -10.05
CA PRO A 707 14.06 0.94 -9.43
C PRO A 707 13.96 1.22 -7.93
N GLY A 708 14.90 0.67 -7.16
CA GLY A 708 15.00 0.92 -5.72
C GLY A 708 15.32 2.37 -5.38
N SER A 709 15.15 2.70 -4.10
CA SER A 709 15.55 3.99 -3.55
C SER A 709 17.02 4.30 -3.86
N THR A 710 17.28 5.50 -4.37
CA THR A 710 18.59 5.88 -4.94
C THR A 710 18.98 7.28 -4.51
N VAL A 711 20.24 7.48 -4.11
CA VAL A 711 20.82 8.81 -3.90
C VAL A 711 22.07 8.96 -4.75
N ARG A 712 22.03 9.85 -5.75
CA ARG A 712 23.12 10.05 -6.70
C ARG A 712 23.38 11.54 -6.95
N ASN A 713 24.64 11.94 -6.88
CA ASN A 713 25.10 13.31 -7.07
C ASN A 713 24.28 14.33 -6.25
N ALA A 714 24.17 14.10 -4.93
CA ALA A 714 23.47 14.99 -4.03
C ALA A 714 24.45 15.73 -3.09
N GLU A 715 24.13 16.98 -2.77
CA GLU A 715 24.79 17.76 -1.73
C GLU A 715 23.85 17.88 -0.52
N ILE A 716 24.21 17.26 0.61
CA ILE A 716 23.37 17.17 1.80
C ILE A 716 24.05 17.90 2.96
N HIS A 717 23.42 18.97 3.44
CA HIS A 717 23.95 19.85 4.48
C HIS A 717 23.02 19.94 5.69
N TYR A 718 23.60 20.11 6.88
CA TYR A 718 22.87 20.45 8.12
C TYR A 718 21.81 19.46 8.62
N ALA A 719 21.71 18.26 8.04
CA ALA A 719 20.84 17.17 8.52
C ALA A 719 21.27 16.65 9.91
N THR A 720 20.35 15.99 10.63
CA THR A 720 20.69 15.19 11.83
C THR A 720 21.55 14.00 11.43
N ASP A 721 21.01 13.18 10.53
CA ASP A 721 21.72 12.12 9.83
C ASP A 721 21.51 12.35 8.34
N ALA A 722 22.58 12.55 7.55
CA ALA A 722 22.43 12.86 6.12
C ALA A 722 21.65 11.75 5.38
N ILE A 723 22.02 10.50 5.65
CA ILE A 723 21.34 9.30 5.18
C ILE A 723 21.30 8.32 6.34
N TYR A 724 20.09 7.90 6.71
CA TYR A 724 19.83 6.85 7.67
C TYR A 724 19.25 5.64 6.95
N LEU A 725 19.92 4.50 7.09
CA LEU A 725 19.50 3.22 6.51
C LEU A 725 19.26 2.25 7.67
N ALA A 726 18.01 1.83 7.86
CA ALA A 726 17.62 0.83 8.84
C ALA A 726 17.09 -0.41 8.13
N GLY A 727 17.90 -1.46 8.09
CA GLY A 727 17.60 -2.71 7.39
C GLY A 727 18.06 -2.65 5.93
N LEU A 728 18.83 -3.68 5.53
CA LEU A 728 19.16 -4.19 4.19
C LEU A 728 20.61 -4.75 4.14
N PRO A 729 20.86 -5.87 3.43
CA PRO A 729 19.89 -6.60 2.61
C PRO A 729 18.87 -7.32 3.49
N ALA A 730 17.58 -7.14 3.20
CA ALA A 730 16.47 -7.80 3.91
C ALA A 730 16.50 -9.31 3.69
N HIS A 731 17.25 -9.77 2.68
CA HIS A 731 17.23 -11.14 2.19
C HIS A 731 18.64 -11.62 1.85
N SER A 732 19.38 -12.06 2.87
CA SER A 732 20.65 -12.74 2.68
C SER A 732 20.40 -14.27 2.67
N PRO A 733 20.86 -15.02 1.66
CA PRO A 733 20.83 -16.49 1.71
C PRO A 733 21.74 -17.09 2.79
N LEU A 734 22.47 -16.26 3.55
CA LEU A 734 23.42 -16.68 4.59
C LEU A 734 23.08 -16.12 5.98
N ILE A 735 22.15 -15.17 6.09
CA ILE A 735 21.82 -14.48 7.34
C ILE A 735 20.30 -14.33 7.41
N ASN A 736 19.67 -14.98 8.39
CA ASN A 736 18.23 -14.89 8.65
C ASN A 736 17.79 -13.47 9.03
N GLU A 737 16.50 -13.17 8.83
CA GLU A 737 15.86 -11.87 9.10
C GLU A 737 15.94 -11.49 10.58
N THR A 738 15.98 -12.48 11.47
CA THR A 738 16.21 -12.28 12.89
C THR A 738 17.11 -13.35 13.49
N ALA A 739 17.62 -13.07 14.68
CA ALA A 739 18.40 -14.02 15.48
C ALA A 739 17.75 -14.16 16.86
N GLU A 740 17.97 -15.30 17.49
CA GLU A 740 17.54 -15.62 18.84
C GLU A 740 17.94 -14.50 19.83
N ASP A 741 16.97 -13.96 20.56
CA ASP A 741 17.18 -12.93 21.60
C ASP A 741 17.67 -13.54 22.93
N GLY A 742 18.66 -14.43 22.82
CA GLY A 742 19.25 -15.22 23.91
C GLY A 742 18.24 -15.98 24.78
N GLU A 743 18.67 -16.22 26.03
CA GLU A 743 18.01 -17.06 27.07
C GLU A 743 16.58 -16.63 27.49
N ALA A 744 16.01 -15.59 26.89
CA ALA A 744 14.68 -15.12 27.22
C ALA A 744 13.58 -16.03 26.66
N SER A 745 13.88 -16.85 25.64
CA SER A 745 12.88 -17.62 24.89
C SER A 745 12.67 -19.07 25.35
N ASP A 746 13.28 -19.48 26.46
CA ASP A 746 13.29 -20.87 26.98
C ASP A 746 11.91 -21.49 27.33
N VAL A 747 10.86 -20.66 27.38
CA VAL A 747 9.49 -21.07 27.69
C VAL A 747 8.49 -20.35 26.80
N ARG A 748 7.40 -21.03 26.45
CA ARG A 748 6.31 -20.49 25.61
C ARG A 748 5.78 -19.12 26.07
N ALA A 749 5.75 -18.85 27.38
CA ALA A 749 5.24 -17.59 27.92
C ALA A 749 6.13 -16.37 27.62
N SER A 750 7.39 -16.60 27.28
CA SER A 750 8.37 -15.58 26.89
C SER A 750 8.92 -15.85 25.49
N ALA A 751 8.13 -16.52 24.64
CA ALA A 751 8.52 -16.79 23.27
C ALA A 751 8.89 -15.51 22.52
N GLN A 752 9.95 -15.58 21.71
CA GLN A 752 10.38 -14.46 20.89
C GLN A 752 9.34 -14.19 19.80
N VAL A 753 8.85 -12.95 19.75
CA VAL A 753 7.81 -12.55 18.79
C VAL A 753 8.46 -12.24 17.46
N LEU A 754 8.12 -13.05 16.45
CA LEU A 754 8.61 -12.94 15.08
C LEU A 754 7.73 -12.08 14.17
N GLY A 755 6.52 -11.73 14.61
CA GLY A 755 5.54 -10.97 13.82
C GLY A 755 4.60 -11.86 13.02
N ASN A 756 3.97 -11.29 11.99
CA ASN A 756 2.96 -11.97 11.17
C ASN A 756 3.58 -12.54 9.88
N LEU A 757 3.47 -13.85 9.68
CA LEU A 757 4.04 -14.55 8.52
C LEU A 757 3.50 -14.00 7.20
N LEU A 758 2.21 -13.63 7.16
CA LEU A 758 1.54 -13.17 5.94
C LEU A 758 1.83 -11.70 5.59
N THR A 759 2.52 -10.99 6.47
CA THR A 759 2.98 -9.62 6.25
C THR A 759 4.44 -9.56 5.77
N ASN A 760 5.13 -10.69 5.75
CA ASN A 760 6.46 -10.78 5.18
C ASN A 760 6.34 -10.91 3.65
N ASP A 761 7.20 -10.21 2.90
CA ASP A 761 7.20 -10.17 1.43
C ASP A 761 7.47 -11.53 0.79
N ARG A 762 8.20 -12.43 1.46
CA ARG A 762 8.38 -13.82 1.01
C ARG A 762 7.38 -14.81 1.60
N ASN A 763 6.51 -14.36 2.51
CA ASN A 763 5.76 -15.24 3.42
C ASN A 763 6.67 -16.25 4.14
N THR A 764 7.90 -15.83 4.45
CA THR A 764 8.93 -16.64 5.11
C THR A 764 9.46 -15.85 6.29
N ILE A 765 9.76 -16.54 7.40
CA ILE A 765 10.48 -15.94 8.53
C ILE A 765 11.65 -16.87 8.84
N GLY A 766 12.87 -16.40 8.60
CA GLY A 766 14.09 -17.05 9.03
C GLY A 766 14.49 -16.59 10.42
N VAL A 767 14.96 -17.55 11.23
CA VAL A 767 15.50 -17.27 12.57
C VAL A 767 16.80 -18.04 12.74
N SER A 768 17.88 -17.34 13.09
CA SER A 768 19.13 -17.98 13.51
C SER A 768 19.13 -18.19 15.03
N GLY A 769 19.45 -19.38 15.50
CA GLY A 769 19.59 -19.68 16.94
C GLY A 769 20.72 -20.66 17.25
N GLU A 770 21.04 -20.82 18.54
CA GLU A 770 22.03 -21.79 19.00
C GLU A 770 21.50 -22.60 20.19
N ILE A 771 21.38 -23.92 20.02
CA ILE A 771 21.06 -24.82 21.14
C ILE A 771 22.35 -25.15 21.91
N ILE A 772 22.44 -24.68 23.15
CA ILE A 772 23.61 -24.89 24.04
C ILE A 772 23.28 -25.74 25.27
N SER A 773 24.29 -26.40 25.82
CA SER A 773 24.15 -27.13 27.08
C SER A 773 24.03 -26.16 28.26
N LYS A 774 22.83 -26.00 28.83
CA LYS A 774 22.55 -25.09 29.96
C LYS A 774 22.69 -25.78 31.32
N GLN A 775 22.97 -25.02 32.37
CA GLN A 775 22.96 -25.49 33.76
C GLN A 775 22.08 -24.59 34.65
N ASP A 776 21.29 -25.18 35.54
CA ASP A 776 20.56 -24.45 36.57
C ASP A 776 21.51 -23.77 37.58
N ALA A 777 20.96 -22.95 38.46
CA ALA A 777 21.71 -22.28 39.54
C ALA A 777 22.42 -23.25 40.51
N ASN A 778 22.11 -24.56 40.45
CA ASN A 778 22.71 -25.63 41.25
C ASN A 778 23.73 -26.47 40.46
N GLY A 779 23.99 -26.14 39.19
CA GLY A 779 24.90 -26.86 38.31
C GLY A 779 24.33 -28.14 37.70
N ASN A 780 23.00 -28.35 37.74
CA ASN A 780 22.35 -29.45 37.04
C ASN A 780 22.14 -29.04 35.58
N GLU A 781 22.40 -29.95 34.63
CA GLU A 781 22.04 -29.71 33.24
C GLU A 781 20.53 -29.46 33.11
N ILE A 782 20.17 -28.37 32.43
CA ILE A 782 18.80 -28.06 32.05
C ILE A 782 18.70 -28.06 30.52
N PRO A 783 17.57 -28.51 29.96
CA PRO A 783 17.33 -28.44 28.53
C PRO A 783 17.34 -27.00 28.04
N ASP A 784 17.90 -26.81 26.86
CA ASP A 784 17.75 -25.59 26.07
C ASP A 784 16.65 -25.79 25.03
N ILE A 785 15.68 -24.87 25.01
CA ILE A 785 14.47 -24.95 24.18
C ILE A 785 14.10 -23.54 23.72
N ASP A 786 14.28 -23.22 22.45
CA ASP A 786 13.92 -21.91 21.93
C ASP A 786 12.46 -21.87 21.50
N PHE A 787 11.65 -21.01 22.14
CA PHE A 787 10.28 -20.74 21.71
C PHE A 787 10.19 -19.48 20.86
N TYR A 788 9.61 -19.63 19.68
CA TYR A 788 9.26 -18.55 18.78
C TYR A 788 7.74 -18.44 18.65
N GLN A 789 7.24 -17.21 18.53
CA GLN A 789 5.83 -16.90 18.30
C GLN A 789 5.67 -16.18 16.97
N PHE A 790 4.73 -16.63 16.14
CA PHE A 790 4.34 -15.90 14.93
C PHE A 790 2.81 -15.86 14.79
N ASP A 791 2.32 -14.83 14.12
CA ASP A 791 0.92 -14.66 13.79
C ASP A 791 0.65 -15.03 12.32
N LEU A 792 -0.58 -15.42 12.02
CA LEU A 792 -1.03 -15.75 10.67
C LEU A 792 -2.36 -15.05 10.42
N THR A 793 -2.28 -13.79 9.98
CA THR A 793 -3.45 -12.90 9.82
C THR A 793 -3.37 -12.19 8.48
N PHE A 794 -4.45 -12.17 7.69
CA PHE A 794 -4.44 -11.39 6.44
C PHE A 794 -4.60 -9.90 6.73
N GLU A 795 -3.71 -9.06 6.20
CA GLU A 795 -3.87 -7.60 6.25
C GLU A 795 -4.50 -7.06 4.95
N ASP A 796 -5.17 -5.90 5.00
CA ASP A 796 -5.77 -5.18 3.85
C ASP A 796 -6.77 -5.92 2.95
N LEU A 797 -7.31 -7.05 3.40
CA LEU A 797 -8.42 -7.73 2.72
C LEU A 797 -9.75 -7.04 3.02
N GLN A 798 -10.41 -6.45 2.01
CA GLN A 798 -11.79 -5.98 2.14
C GLN A 798 -12.72 -7.18 2.47
N GLY A 799 -13.19 -7.22 3.71
CA GLY A 799 -14.19 -8.18 4.17
C GLY A 799 -15.57 -7.85 3.58
N ALA A 800 -16.03 -8.66 2.62
CA ALA A 800 -17.41 -8.65 2.14
C ALA A 800 -18.14 -9.89 2.69
N GLU A 801 -19.13 -9.64 3.55
CA GLU A 801 -19.98 -10.66 4.18
C GLU A 801 -20.62 -11.56 3.10
N GLY A 802 -20.43 -12.88 3.22
CA GLY A 802 -20.93 -13.88 2.28
C GLY A 802 -20.07 -14.14 1.03
N VAL A 803 -18.97 -13.41 0.81
CA VAL A 803 -18.04 -13.64 -0.32
C VAL A 803 -16.73 -14.28 0.16
N ASN A 804 -16.16 -13.76 1.25
CA ASN A 804 -14.83 -14.16 1.76
C ASN A 804 -14.89 -14.83 3.16
N ASP A 805 -16.07 -15.30 3.60
CA ASP A 805 -16.35 -15.91 4.93
C ASP A 805 -15.94 -17.39 5.07
N GLY A 806 -15.19 -17.94 4.12
CA GLY A 806 -14.62 -19.27 4.28
C GLY A 806 -13.56 -19.24 5.39
N GLY A 807 -13.51 -20.26 6.26
CA GLY A 807 -12.41 -20.41 7.22
C GLY A 807 -11.10 -20.48 6.44
N LYS A 808 -10.37 -19.36 6.38
CA LYS A 808 -9.18 -19.24 5.57
C LYS A 808 -8.04 -19.98 6.27
N THR A 809 -7.27 -20.73 5.49
CA THR A 809 -6.07 -21.40 5.97
C THR A 809 -4.92 -21.02 5.07
N TRP A 810 -3.71 -21.06 5.59
CA TRP A 810 -2.49 -20.86 4.82
C TRP A 810 -1.61 -22.09 4.90
N ALA A 811 -0.97 -22.42 3.78
CA ALA A 811 -0.03 -23.52 3.71
C ALA A 811 1.32 -23.04 4.27
N THR A 812 1.74 -23.59 5.41
CA THR A 812 2.99 -23.23 6.08
C THR A 812 3.93 -24.44 6.09
N ILE A 813 5.20 -24.19 5.76
CA ILE A 813 6.30 -25.16 5.88
C ILE A 813 7.15 -24.73 7.07
N PHE A 814 7.66 -25.70 7.82
CA PHE A 814 8.67 -25.43 8.83
C PHE A 814 9.90 -26.25 8.53
N ASP A 815 11.04 -25.60 8.53
CA ASP A 815 12.31 -26.20 8.16
C ASP A 815 13.40 -25.78 9.14
N ILE A 816 14.39 -26.64 9.33
CA ILE A 816 15.61 -26.32 10.08
C ILE A 816 16.80 -26.64 9.18
N ASP A 817 17.39 -25.60 8.61
CA ASP A 817 18.56 -25.76 7.76
C ASP A 817 19.86 -25.83 8.58
N TYR A 818 20.84 -26.55 8.03
CA TYR A 818 22.23 -26.62 8.45
C TYR A 818 22.43 -27.07 9.91
N ALA A 819 21.47 -27.79 10.48
CA ALA A 819 21.57 -28.37 11.80
C ALA A 819 22.33 -29.70 11.81
N ASP A 820 22.17 -30.55 10.78
CA ASP A 820 22.87 -31.84 10.68
C ASP A 820 24.10 -31.81 9.74
N GLY A 821 25.06 -32.70 10.00
CA GLY A 821 26.34 -32.78 9.31
C GLY A 821 27.38 -31.79 9.83
N LEU A 822 28.63 -31.92 9.35
CA LEU A 822 29.76 -31.04 9.73
C LEU A 822 30.05 -30.90 11.25
N GLY A 823 29.55 -31.84 12.07
CA GLY A 823 29.74 -31.86 13.53
C GLY A 823 28.70 -31.06 14.34
N ARG A 824 27.54 -30.79 13.75
CA ARG A 824 26.43 -30.01 14.34
C ARG A 824 25.35 -30.91 14.99
N ALA A 825 24.26 -30.30 15.49
CA ALA A 825 23.34 -30.89 16.47
C ALA A 825 22.10 -31.58 15.84
N ASP A 826 21.63 -32.65 16.48
CA ASP A 826 20.38 -33.35 16.17
C ASP A 826 19.21 -32.69 16.92
N LEU A 827 18.25 -32.15 16.19
CA LEU A 827 17.21 -31.25 16.70
C LEU A 827 15.81 -31.84 16.59
N THR A 828 14.87 -31.25 17.31
CA THR A 828 13.44 -31.57 17.28
C THR A 828 12.64 -30.28 17.23
N LEU A 829 11.74 -30.22 16.26
CA LEU A 829 10.84 -29.09 16.02
C LEU A 829 9.43 -29.45 16.48
N SER A 830 8.81 -28.61 17.30
CA SER A 830 7.44 -28.79 17.80
C SER A 830 6.61 -27.53 17.58
N VAL A 831 5.42 -27.66 16.98
CA VAL A 831 4.52 -26.54 16.69
C VAL A 831 3.27 -26.64 17.57
N PHE A 832 2.90 -25.54 18.22
CA PHE A 832 1.77 -25.43 19.15
C PHE A 832 0.79 -24.34 18.71
N ASP A 833 -0.49 -24.54 19.04
CA ASP A 833 -1.51 -23.51 18.89
C ASP A 833 -1.47 -22.49 20.03
N SER A 834 -2.30 -21.44 19.96
CA SER A 834 -2.40 -20.41 21.00
C SER A 834 -2.78 -20.96 22.38
N ASN A 835 -3.50 -22.09 22.44
CA ASN A 835 -3.86 -22.74 23.70
C ASN A 835 -2.72 -23.60 24.27
N GLY A 836 -1.65 -23.84 23.51
CA GLY A 836 -0.49 -24.64 23.92
C GLY A 836 -0.65 -26.13 23.61
N ARG A 837 -1.59 -26.49 22.75
CA ARG A 837 -1.74 -27.85 22.26
C ARG A 837 -0.73 -28.10 21.15
N LEU A 838 0.03 -29.18 21.27
CA LEU A 838 0.92 -29.65 20.21
C LEU A 838 0.09 -30.02 18.97
N ILE A 839 0.41 -29.40 17.83
CA ILE A 839 -0.26 -29.61 16.55
C ILE A 839 0.62 -30.43 15.59
N PHE A 840 1.92 -30.10 15.51
CA PHE A 840 2.90 -30.80 14.68
C PHE A 840 4.21 -31.04 15.43
N VAL A 841 4.95 -32.07 15.03
CA VAL A 841 6.29 -32.37 15.52
C VAL A 841 7.12 -33.04 14.43
N SER A 842 8.40 -32.71 14.33
CA SER A 842 9.37 -33.36 13.44
C SER A 842 10.73 -33.51 14.13
N ARG A 843 11.51 -34.52 13.74
CA ARG A 843 12.81 -34.86 14.36
C ARG A 843 13.90 -35.22 13.35
N GLU A 844 13.53 -35.65 12.16
CA GLU A 844 14.44 -36.13 11.11
C GLU A 844 13.75 -35.92 9.77
N SER A 845 14.52 -35.57 8.74
CA SER A 845 14.03 -35.40 7.38
C SER A 845 14.91 -36.15 6.38
N ASN A 846 14.32 -36.58 5.26
CA ASN A 846 15.06 -37.22 4.17
C ASN A 846 14.53 -36.67 2.84
N VAL A 847 14.50 -35.35 2.74
CA VAL A 847 14.04 -34.63 1.56
C VAL A 847 15.20 -34.56 0.57
N ASP A 848 15.11 -35.30 -0.54
CA ASP A 848 16.22 -35.47 -1.49
C ASP A 848 16.69 -34.15 -2.12
N ASP A 849 15.76 -33.19 -2.28
CA ASP A 849 16.01 -31.85 -2.79
C ASP A 849 16.71 -30.94 -1.76
N ASP A 850 16.71 -31.31 -0.49
CA ASP A 850 17.34 -30.55 0.61
C ASP A 850 18.74 -31.07 0.99
N LEU A 851 19.05 -32.30 0.59
CA LEU A 851 20.29 -32.99 0.93
C LEU A 851 21.45 -32.72 -0.04
N VAL A 852 22.64 -32.56 0.50
CA VAL A 852 23.91 -32.58 -0.25
C VAL A 852 24.43 -34.02 -0.40
N HIS A 853 24.58 -34.50 -1.64
CA HIS A 853 24.99 -35.89 -1.92
C HIS A 853 26.44 -36.04 -2.41
N SER A 854 27.10 -34.94 -2.79
CA SER A 854 28.43 -34.92 -3.40
C SER A 854 29.26 -33.70 -2.99
N ASP A 855 30.58 -33.74 -3.23
CA ASP A 855 31.47 -32.62 -2.94
C ASP A 855 31.21 -31.40 -3.85
N GLU A 856 30.65 -31.60 -5.04
CA GLU A 856 30.30 -30.54 -6.00
C GLU A 856 29.02 -29.81 -5.57
N GLU A 857 28.10 -30.49 -4.89
CA GLU A 857 26.87 -29.92 -4.33
C GLU A 857 27.10 -29.15 -3.02
N LYS A 858 28.31 -29.22 -2.43
CA LYS A 858 28.64 -28.44 -1.21
C LYS A 858 28.73 -26.94 -1.46
N ASP A 859 28.94 -26.54 -2.71
CA ASP A 859 28.98 -25.15 -3.14
C ASP A 859 27.56 -24.65 -3.55
N ASP A 860 26.56 -25.53 -3.59
CA ASP A 860 25.15 -25.21 -3.87
C ASP A 860 24.43 -24.81 -2.58
N LEU A 861 24.32 -23.50 -2.35
CA LEU A 861 23.68 -22.91 -1.17
C LEU A 861 22.14 -23.01 -1.21
N SER A 862 21.54 -23.62 -2.24
CA SER A 862 20.09 -23.88 -2.27
C SER A 862 19.67 -25.14 -1.50
N ARG A 863 20.64 -25.94 -1.06
CA ARG A 863 20.43 -27.12 -0.19
C ARG A 863 20.52 -26.70 1.27
N GLY A 864 19.55 -27.09 2.09
CA GLY A 864 19.48 -26.78 3.50
C GLY A 864 20.29 -27.74 4.37
N SER A 865 20.62 -28.96 3.92
CA SER A 865 21.22 -29.97 4.80
C SER A 865 22.44 -30.75 4.27
N PHE A 866 23.33 -31.11 5.20
CA PHE A 866 24.44 -32.05 5.00
C PHE A 866 24.15 -33.48 5.53
N GLY A 867 22.95 -33.74 6.08
CA GLY A 867 22.57 -35.01 6.68
C GLY A 867 21.04 -35.15 6.84
N THR A 868 20.54 -36.15 7.55
CA THR A 868 19.10 -36.46 7.62
C THR A 868 18.45 -36.14 8.98
N LEU A 869 19.20 -35.50 9.88
CA LEU A 869 18.79 -35.27 11.27
C LEU A 869 18.27 -33.84 11.54
N ASP A 870 18.03 -33.05 10.50
CA ASP A 870 17.24 -31.83 10.62
C ASP A 870 15.74 -32.11 10.54
N PRO A 871 14.94 -31.47 11.39
CA PRO A 871 13.49 -31.50 11.30
C PRO A 871 12.94 -30.72 10.10
N TYR A 872 12.13 -31.41 9.28
CA TYR A 872 11.29 -30.80 8.26
C TYR A 872 9.81 -31.11 8.53
N ILE A 873 8.93 -30.10 8.43
CA ILE A 873 7.48 -30.27 8.38
C ILE A 873 7.01 -29.69 7.04
N GLY A 874 6.61 -30.57 6.13
CA GLY A 874 6.07 -30.17 4.84
C GLY A 874 4.76 -29.38 4.97
N SER A 875 4.28 -28.86 3.84
CA SER A 875 3.15 -27.93 3.79
C SER A 875 1.97 -28.39 4.66
N ALA A 876 1.68 -27.63 5.72
CA ALA A 876 0.60 -27.87 6.66
C ALA A 876 -0.36 -26.68 6.65
N GLN A 877 -1.67 -26.95 6.61
CA GLN A 877 -2.68 -25.90 6.58
C GLN A 877 -2.94 -25.37 8.00
N LEU A 878 -2.57 -24.11 8.24
CA LEU A 878 -2.84 -23.40 9.49
C LEU A 878 -4.02 -22.44 9.34
N PRO A 879 -5.02 -22.46 10.23
CA PRO A 879 -6.08 -21.46 10.28
C PRO A 879 -5.56 -20.03 10.41
N GLU A 880 -6.20 -19.11 9.69
CA GLU A 880 -6.00 -17.67 9.76
C GLU A 880 -6.55 -17.05 11.07
N ALA A 881 -6.11 -15.83 11.39
CA ALA A 881 -6.33 -15.12 12.65
C ALA A 881 -5.85 -15.93 13.88
N GLY A 882 -4.80 -16.73 13.67
CA GLY A 882 -4.19 -17.60 14.67
C GLY A 882 -2.80 -17.13 15.06
N THR A 883 -2.48 -17.26 16.36
CA THR A 883 -1.11 -17.16 16.88
C THR A 883 -0.58 -18.56 17.13
N TYR A 884 0.62 -18.84 16.63
CA TYR A 884 1.29 -20.14 16.72
C TYR A 884 2.64 -20.01 17.41
N TYR A 885 3.07 -21.11 18.04
CA TYR A 885 4.34 -21.19 18.73
C TYR A 885 5.18 -22.33 18.17
N VAL A 886 6.45 -22.09 17.89
CA VAL A 886 7.41 -23.10 17.43
C VAL A 886 8.46 -23.27 18.51
N ALA A 887 8.75 -24.51 18.89
CA ALA A 887 9.82 -24.85 19.82
C ALA A 887 10.90 -25.64 19.09
N VAL A 888 12.14 -25.18 19.17
CA VAL A 888 13.34 -25.90 18.71
C VAL A 888 14.07 -26.43 19.93
N SER A 889 14.46 -27.69 19.91
CA SER A 889 15.10 -28.34 21.06
C SER A 889 16.03 -29.47 20.63
N ALA A 890 16.93 -29.91 21.50
CA ALA A 890 17.71 -31.11 21.26
C ALA A 890 16.82 -32.36 21.19
N HIS A 891 17.17 -33.35 20.37
CA HIS A 891 16.40 -34.59 20.15
C HIS A 891 16.02 -35.36 21.43
N ASN A 892 16.80 -35.21 22.51
CA ASN A 892 16.52 -35.87 23.78
C ASN A 892 15.38 -35.23 24.59
N GLN A 893 14.81 -34.11 24.12
CA GLN A 893 13.66 -33.44 24.70
C GLN A 893 12.36 -33.85 24.01
N LEU A 894 11.29 -33.99 24.79
CA LEU A 894 10.01 -34.45 24.30
C LEU A 894 8.90 -33.56 24.86
N ALA A 895 7.95 -33.17 24.01
CA ALA A 895 6.75 -32.47 24.46
C ALA A 895 5.94 -33.33 25.44
N GLU A 896 5.39 -32.71 26.49
CA GLU A 896 4.57 -33.37 27.53
C GLU A 896 3.38 -34.16 26.93
N ALA A 897 2.84 -33.69 25.80
CA ALA A 897 1.78 -34.38 25.05
C ALA A 897 2.17 -35.79 24.58
N LEU A 898 3.46 -36.09 24.45
CA LEU A 898 3.99 -37.36 23.93
C LEU A 898 4.61 -38.24 25.02
N GLU A 899 4.66 -37.79 26.28
CA GLU A 899 5.25 -38.54 27.40
C GLU A 899 4.56 -39.88 27.68
N ALA A 900 3.33 -40.06 27.19
CA ALA A 900 2.56 -41.30 27.26
C ALA A 900 3.33 -42.56 26.83
N THR A 901 4.28 -42.41 25.91
CA THR A 901 5.14 -43.51 25.44
C THR A 901 6.07 -44.04 26.55
N TYR A 902 6.40 -43.20 27.52
CA TYR A 902 7.35 -43.49 28.60
C TYR A 902 6.67 -43.56 29.99
N ASN A 903 5.50 -42.93 30.15
CA ASN A 903 4.75 -42.86 31.39
C ASN A 903 3.26 -43.14 31.17
N GLY A 904 2.82 -44.35 31.56
CA GLY A 904 1.45 -44.83 31.39
C GLY A 904 0.40 -44.19 32.31
N ASP A 905 0.80 -43.42 33.32
CA ASP A 905 -0.10 -42.71 34.24
C ASP A 905 -0.48 -41.29 33.74
N THR A 906 -0.11 -40.93 32.50
CA THR A 906 -0.37 -39.60 31.92
C THR A 906 -1.79 -39.47 31.37
N ALA A 907 -2.36 -38.26 31.45
CA ALA A 907 -3.67 -37.95 30.88
C ALA A 907 -3.72 -38.07 29.34
N ASN A 908 -2.55 -38.17 28.69
CA ASN A 908 -2.37 -38.23 27.25
C ASN A 908 -2.04 -39.64 26.72
N ALA A 909 -2.29 -40.71 27.51
CA ALA A 909 -1.95 -42.10 27.17
C ALA A 909 -2.45 -42.60 25.78
N LEU A 910 -3.48 -41.93 25.24
CA LEU A 910 -4.11 -42.25 23.96
C LEU A 910 -3.59 -41.42 22.77
N VAL A 911 -2.71 -40.43 22.98
CA VAL A 911 -2.14 -39.63 21.89
C VAL A 911 -1.26 -40.51 21.00
N ARG A 912 -1.41 -40.38 19.68
CA ARG A 912 -0.61 -41.06 18.67
C ARG A 912 -0.13 -40.04 17.64
N LEU A 913 1.05 -40.27 17.08
CA LEU A 913 1.56 -39.49 15.96
C LEU A 913 0.99 -40.07 14.68
N GLU A 914 0.55 -39.18 13.80
CA GLU A 914 0.10 -39.52 12.46
C GLU A 914 0.83 -38.66 11.42
N PRO A 915 1.00 -39.16 10.18
CA PRO A 915 1.48 -38.33 9.09
C PRO A 915 0.57 -37.10 8.90
N ILE A 916 1.18 -35.96 8.56
CA ILE A 916 0.46 -34.70 8.29
C ILE A 916 -0.63 -34.90 7.23
N ASN A 917 -1.73 -34.18 7.38
CA ASN A 917 -2.96 -34.35 6.60
C ASN A 917 -2.86 -33.83 5.15
N SER A 918 -1.76 -33.18 4.78
CA SER A 918 -1.43 -32.74 3.42
C SER A 918 -0.85 -33.85 2.54
N LEU A 919 -0.51 -35.01 3.13
CA LEU A 919 0.00 -36.16 2.40
C LEU A 919 -1.14 -37.12 2.04
N LYS A 920 -1.17 -37.53 0.77
CA LYS A 920 -2.07 -38.60 0.34
C LYS A 920 -1.54 -39.95 0.85
N ARG A 921 -2.26 -40.57 1.78
CA ARG A 921 -1.91 -41.89 2.31
C ARG A 921 -2.20 -42.96 1.25
N VAL A 922 -1.16 -43.63 0.76
CA VAL A 922 -1.31 -44.71 -0.24
C VAL A 922 -1.79 -46.00 0.42
N ILE A 923 -1.27 -46.30 1.61
CA ILE A 923 -1.69 -47.41 2.47
C ILE A 923 -1.76 -46.90 3.91
N GLU A 924 -2.85 -47.22 4.60
CA GLU A 924 -3.06 -46.88 6.01
C GLU A 924 -3.76 -48.03 6.73
N ASP A 925 -3.46 -48.21 8.02
CA ASP A 925 -3.99 -49.32 8.83
C ASP A 925 -4.26 -48.85 10.27
N HIS A 926 -5.51 -48.49 10.59
CA HIS A 926 -5.97 -48.24 11.96
C HIS A 926 -6.93 -49.34 12.44
N ILE A 927 -6.77 -49.81 13.68
CA ILE A 927 -7.68 -50.82 14.24
C ILE A 927 -9.08 -50.20 14.38
N GLY A 928 -10.04 -50.67 13.59
CA GLY A 928 -11.44 -50.23 13.62
C GLY A 928 -11.78 -48.99 12.78
N SER A 929 -10.84 -48.36 12.08
CA SER A 929 -11.10 -47.23 11.18
C SER A 929 -10.10 -47.18 10.02
N GLN A 930 -10.41 -46.44 8.95
CA GLN A 930 -9.48 -46.17 7.85
C GLN A 930 -9.64 -44.72 7.42
N GLY A 931 -8.57 -44.17 6.83
CA GLY A 931 -8.54 -42.79 6.41
C GLY A 931 -8.42 -41.81 7.57
N TYR A 932 -8.46 -40.54 7.21
CA TYR A 932 -8.40 -39.43 8.15
C TYR A 932 -9.45 -38.38 7.79
N ASN A 933 -9.88 -37.61 8.79
CA ASN A 933 -10.77 -36.50 8.56
C ASN A 933 -9.96 -35.23 8.27
N SER A 934 -10.21 -34.59 7.15
CA SER A 934 -9.71 -33.26 6.83
C SER A 934 -10.89 -32.31 6.65
N HIS A 935 -11.04 -31.36 7.57
CA HIS A 935 -12.11 -30.33 7.54
C HIS A 935 -13.52 -30.89 7.38
N GLY A 936 -13.84 -32.00 8.06
CA GLY A 936 -15.16 -32.64 8.01
C GLY A 936 -15.34 -33.59 6.82
N ILE A 937 -14.33 -33.74 5.96
CA ILE A 937 -14.32 -34.70 4.85
C ILE A 937 -13.44 -35.89 5.24
N GLU A 938 -14.00 -37.08 5.15
CA GLU A 938 -13.27 -38.34 5.34
C GLU A 938 -12.49 -38.65 4.05
N ILE A 939 -11.16 -38.72 4.17
CA ILE A 939 -10.23 -39.03 3.08
C ILE A 939 -9.71 -40.45 3.31
N GLU A 940 -10.11 -41.35 2.42
CA GLU A 940 -9.70 -42.75 2.45
C GLU A 940 -8.32 -42.95 1.79
N PRO A 941 -7.51 -43.92 2.26
CA PRO A 941 -6.28 -44.30 1.61
C PRO A 941 -6.54 -45.00 0.25
N ASP A 942 -5.54 -45.02 -0.64
CA ASP A 942 -5.65 -45.72 -1.93
C ASP A 942 -5.77 -47.26 -1.80
N GLY A 943 -5.40 -47.83 -0.64
CA GLY A 943 -5.60 -49.24 -0.32
C GLY A 943 -5.30 -49.58 1.15
N GLN A 944 -5.76 -50.76 1.59
CA GLN A 944 -5.49 -51.32 2.92
C GLN A 944 -4.46 -52.46 2.82
N LEU A 945 -3.57 -52.60 3.81
CA LEU A 945 -2.66 -53.75 3.88
C LEU A 945 -3.37 -54.99 4.47
N PHE A 946 -4.26 -54.78 5.44
CA PHE A 946 -5.11 -55.78 6.08
C PHE A 946 -6.55 -55.24 6.19
N ASP A 947 -7.56 -56.12 6.16
CA ASP A 947 -8.93 -55.73 6.51
C ASP A 947 -9.11 -55.85 8.01
N ILE A 948 -8.91 -54.72 8.70
CA ILE A 948 -9.03 -54.59 10.16
C ILE A 948 -10.24 -53.76 10.59
N THR A 949 -11.25 -53.66 9.70
CA THR A 949 -12.58 -53.18 10.07
C THR A 949 -13.22 -54.16 11.07
N ASP A 950 -14.23 -53.72 11.83
CA ASP A 950 -14.92 -54.57 12.83
C ASP A 950 -15.38 -55.93 12.26
N GLY A 951 -15.65 -56.02 10.95
CA GLY A 951 -15.94 -57.27 10.25
C GLY A 951 -14.71 -58.10 9.88
N GLY A 952 -13.63 -57.44 9.47
CA GLY A 952 -12.36 -58.04 9.00
C GLY A 952 -11.48 -58.61 10.11
N ILE A 953 -11.50 -58.03 11.32
CA ILE A 953 -10.76 -58.55 12.49
C ILE A 953 -11.11 -60.01 12.78
N SER A 954 -12.39 -60.38 12.65
CA SER A 954 -12.86 -61.75 12.89
C SER A 954 -12.28 -62.79 11.92
N THR A 955 -11.78 -62.37 10.75
CA THR A 955 -11.16 -63.27 9.75
C THR A 955 -9.67 -63.50 10.00
N HIS A 956 -9.05 -62.67 10.83
CA HIS A 956 -7.64 -62.71 11.18
C HIS A 956 -7.37 -63.19 12.61
N VAL A 957 -8.42 -63.35 13.43
CA VAL A 957 -8.36 -63.94 14.77
C VAL A 957 -8.81 -65.40 14.72
N THR A 958 -7.94 -66.33 15.15
CA THR A 958 -8.32 -67.75 15.30
C THR A 958 -9.43 -67.91 16.33
N GLY A 959 -10.50 -68.61 15.97
CA GLY A 959 -11.66 -68.80 16.86
C GLY A 959 -11.30 -69.58 18.12
N PHE A 960 -11.76 -69.08 19.27
CA PHE A 960 -11.58 -69.69 20.58
C PHE A 960 -12.42 -70.98 20.68
N ASP A 961 -11.78 -72.14 20.87
CA ASP A 961 -12.47 -73.42 21.04
C ASP A 961 -12.39 -73.93 22.50
N LEU A 962 -13.04 -75.06 22.78
CA LEU A 962 -13.06 -75.59 24.15
C LEU A 962 -11.70 -76.11 24.59
N SER A 963 -10.80 -76.50 23.67
CA SER A 963 -9.44 -76.93 24.02
C SER A 963 -8.56 -75.76 24.49
N ASP A 964 -8.92 -74.51 24.17
CA ASP A 964 -8.30 -73.29 24.71
C ASP A 964 -8.73 -72.98 26.17
N VAL A 965 -9.68 -73.75 26.73
CA VAL A 965 -10.18 -73.57 28.10
C VAL A 965 -9.56 -74.59 29.06
N VAL A 966 -8.81 -74.12 30.05
CA VAL A 966 -8.27 -74.99 31.12
C VAL A 966 -9.39 -75.33 32.12
N LEU A 967 -9.83 -76.59 32.17
CA LEU A 967 -10.77 -77.09 33.17
C LEU A 967 -10.03 -77.67 34.37
N PHE A 968 -10.17 -77.03 35.53
CA PHE A 968 -9.69 -77.52 36.81
C PHE A 968 -10.72 -78.45 37.45
N THR A 969 -10.28 -79.58 37.95
CA THR A 969 -11.11 -80.57 38.65
C THR A 969 -10.44 -81.01 39.93
N THR A 970 -11.24 -81.34 40.94
CA THR A 970 -10.74 -81.94 42.17
C THR A 970 -11.58 -83.14 42.60
N ASN A 971 -10.93 -84.14 43.19
CA ASN A 971 -11.57 -85.25 43.88
C ASN A 971 -11.66 -85.04 45.41
N GLY A 972 -11.47 -83.80 45.86
CA GLY A 972 -11.47 -83.41 47.26
C GLY A 972 -10.09 -83.36 47.90
N THR A 973 -9.13 -84.15 47.41
CA THR A 973 -7.76 -84.19 47.94
C THR A 973 -6.70 -83.81 46.94
N ASN A 974 -6.97 -83.89 45.64
CA ASN A 974 -6.02 -83.55 44.58
C ASN A 974 -6.65 -82.56 43.60
N LEU A 975 -5.88 -81.61 43.09
CA LEU A 975 -6.26 -80.72 42.00
C LEU A 975 -5.59 -81.16 40.70
N SER A 976 -6.35 -81.20 39.62
CA SER A 976 -5.89 -81.61 38.29
C SER A 976 -6.54 -80.77 37.20
N THR A 977 -5.91 -80.69 36.03
CA THR A 977 -6.52 -80.11 34.83
C THR A 977 -6.94 -81.20 33.85
N ILE A 978 -8.01 -80.94 33.12
CA ILE A 978 -8.60 -81.82 32.12
C ILE A 978 -8.87 -81.00 30.86
N ASP A 979 -8.68 -81.58 29.69
CA ASP A 979 -9.17 -81.03 28.42
C ASP A 979 -10.72 -81.16 28.40
N PRO A 980 -11.48 -80.06 28.41
CA PRO A 980 -12.94 -80.14 28.44
C PRO A 980 -13.56 -80.62 27.12
N GLN A 981 -12.82 -80.61 26.00
CA GLN A 981 -13.29 -81.09 24.71
C GLN A 981 -13.17 -82.61 24.58
N LEU A 982 -12.04 -83.18 25.01
CA LEU A 982 -11.78 -84.62 24.92
C LEU A 982 -12.07 -85.37 26.22
N GLY A 983 -12.13 -84.65 27.35
CA GLY A 983 -12.26 -85.21 28.70
C GLY A 983 -10.96 -85.83 29.22
N ASP A 984 -9.85 -85.67 28.49
CA ASP A 984 -8.57 -86.29 28.82
C ASP A 984 -7.87 -85.56 29.97
N TYR A 985 -7.25 -86.34 30.84
CA TYR A 985 -6.46 -85.82 31.95
C TYR A 985 -5.19 -85.15 31.42
N GLU A 986 -5.04 -83.85 31.67
CA GLU A 986 -3.93 -83.06 31.15
C GLU A 986 -2.78 -82.98 32.16
N THR A 987 -3.03 -82.53 33.40
CA THR A 987 -1.95 -82.32 34.38
C THR A 987 -2.40 -82.55 35.82
N ASP A 988 -1.47 -83.10 36.61
CA ASP A 988 -1.56 -83.20 38.08
C ASP A 988 -1.02 -81.93 38.73
N VAL A 989 -1.92 -81.07 39.22
CA VAL A 989 -1.52 -79.80 39.87
C VAL A 989 -1.03 -80.06 41.30
N GLY A 990 -1.61 -81.07 41.97
CA GLY A 990 -1.08 -81.64 43.21
C GLY A 990 -2.08 -81.72 44.36
N ASP A 991 -1.61 -82.33 45.46
CA ASP A 991 -2.37 -82.55 46.69
C ASP A 991 -2.78 -81.22 47.33
N ILE A 992 -4.09 -81.08 47.61
CA ILE A 992 -4.76 -79.92 48.22
C ILE A 992 -5.38 -80.25 49.58
N SER A 993 -5.17 -81.47 50.11
CA SER A 993 -5.77 -81.92 51.38
C SER A 993 -5.25 -81.16 52.62
N GLY A 994 -4.12 -80.46 52.50
CA GLY A 994 -3.48 -79.71 53.60
C GLY A 994 -2.76 -80.63 54.58
N THR A 995 -1.61 -80.21 55.09
CA THR A 995 -0.67 -81.04 55.87
C THR A 995 -1.08 -81.42 57.30
N ASP A 996 -2.33 -81.20 57.71
CA ASP A 996 -2.77 -81.46 59.09
C ASP A 996 -3.38 -82.86 59.27
N SER A 997 -2.73 -83.65 60.14
CA SER A 997 -2.93 -85.09 60.30
C SER A 997 -4.13 -85.52 61.16
N ASN A 998 -5.17 -84.68 61.31
CA ASN A 998 -6.36 -85.01 62.12
C ASN A 998 -7.69 -84.51 61.51
N GLY A 999 -8.19 -85.23 60.50
CA GLY A 999 -9.60 -85.21 60.06
C GLY A 999 -9.80 -84.76 58.62
N TYR A 1000 -10.45 -85.62 57.82
CA TYR A 1000 -10.72 -85.48 56.38
C TYR A 1000 -11.08 -84.05 55.91
N THR A 1001 -10.10 -83.29 55.45
CA THR A 1001 -10.19 -81.92 54.89
C THR A 1001 -10.38 -81.94 53.38
N HIS A 1002 -11.53 -82.43 52.90
CA HIS A 1002 -11.82 -82.42 51.46
C HIS A 1002 -12.29 -81.04 51.01
N ILE A 1003 -11.70 -80.53 49.92
CA ILE A 1003 -12.20 -79.33 49.23
C ILE A 1003 -13.40 -79.74 48.38
N ARG A 1004 -14.59 -79.32 48.79
CA ARG A 1004 -15.85 -79.83 48.22
C ARG A 1004 -16.40 -79.02 47.06
N ASP A 1005 -15.89 -77.81 46.89
CA ASP A 1005 -16.26 -76.93 45.80
C ASP A 1005 -15.06 -76.06 45.43
N ILE A 1006 -14.93 -75.71 44.16
CA ILE A 1006 -13.86 -74.86 43.63
C ILE A 1006 -14.41 -73.87 42.61
N VAL A 1007 -13.85 -72.66 42.58
CA VAL A 1007 -14.21 -71.63 41.61
C VAL A 1007 -13.00 -70.76 41.26
N MET A 1008 -12.79 -70.52 39.96
CA MET A 1008 -11.81 -69.55 39.49
C MET A 1008 -12.46 -68.16 39.34
N ARG A 1009 -11.80 -67.12 39.86
CA ARG A 1009 -12.15 -65.71 39.58
C ARG A 1009 -11.57 -65.25 38.24
N SER A 1010 -12.07 -64.12 37.73
CA SER A 1010 -11.59 -63.48 36.48
C SER A 1010 -10.12 -63.03 36.55
N ASP A 1011 -9.61 -62.76 37.75
CA ASP A 1011 -8.21 -62.41 38.01
C ASP A 1011 -7.25 -63.63 38.04
N GLY A 1012 -7.75 -64.83 37.73
CA GLY A 1012 -6.95 -66.07 37.69
C GLY A 1012 -6.70 -66.72 39.05
N GLN A 1013 -7.31 -66.24 40.14
CA GLN A 1013 -7.18 -66.86 41.46
C GLN A 1013 -8.23 -67.98 41.68
N LEU A 1014 -7.75 -69.16 42.08
CA LEU A 1014 -8.60 -70.31 42.38
C LEU A 1014 -8.98 -70.35 43.86
N PHE A 1015 -10.28 -70.44 44.13
CA PHE A 1015 -10.83 -70.57 45.47
C PHE A 1015 -11.46 -71.94 45.67
N GLY A 1016 -11.43 -72.43 46.91
CA GLY A 1016 -12.12 -73.64 47.31
C GLY A 1016 -12.80 -73.50 48.67
N ILE A 1017 -13.66 -74.46 49.01
CA ILE A 1017 -14.34 -74.52 50.31
C ILE A 1017 -13.90 -75.75 51.08
N ARG A 1018 -13.36 -75.52 52.28
CA ARG A 1018 -12.90 -76.54 53.23
C ARG A 1018 -13.46 -76.24 54.61
N ASN A 1019 -14.26 -77.15 55.20
CA ASN A 1019 -14.81 -77.00 56.56
C ASN A 1019 -15.42 -75.61 56.87
N ASN A 1020 -16.27 -75.09 55.97
CA ASN A 1020 -16.85 -73.73 56.08
C ASN A 1020 -15.83 -72.58 56.10
N GLN A 1021 -14.59 -72.83 55.70
CA GLN A 1021 -13.61 -71.80 55.36
C GLN A 1021 -13.48 -71.69 53.84
N LEU A 1022 -13.39 -70.44 53.39
CA LEU A 1022 -12.97 -70.12 52.03
C LEU A 1022 -11.44 -70.17 52.02
N VAL A 1023 -10.87 -70.92 51.07
CA VAL A 1023 -9.42 -71.05 50.91
C VAL A 1023 -9.03 -70.62 49.50
N THR A 1024 -7.85 -70.04 49.35
CA THR A 1024 -7.23 -69.82 48.04
C THR A 1024 -6.28 -70.97 47.75
N ILE A 1025 -6.34 -71.51 46.53
CA ILE A 1025 -5.54 -72.64 46.08
C ILE A 1025 -4.58 -72.13 45.01
N ASN A 1026 -3.29 -72.40 45.15
CA ASN A 1026 -2.32 -72.05 44.12
C ASN A 1026 -2.41 -73.04 42.94
N THR A 1027 -2.46 -72.52 41.71
CA THR A 1027 -2.60 -73.32 40.48
C THR A 1027 -1.27 -73.69 39.83
N ALA A 1028 -0.15 -73.13 40.31
CA ALA A 1028 1.18 -73.38 39.73
C ALA A 1028 1.80 -74.73 40.15
N GLY A 1029 1.36 -75.33 41.26
CA GLY A 1029 1.87 -76.60 41.80
C GLY A 1029 3.39 -76.59 42.13
N VAL A 1030 3.90 -77.68 42.71
CA VAL A 1030 5.34 -77.95 42.81
C VAL A 1030 5.62 -79.31 42.16
N ALA A 1031 6.45 -79.33 41.11
CA ALA A 1031 6.71 -80.54 40.32
C ALA A 1031 7.46 -81.61 41.13
N GLY A 1032 7.00 -82.86 41.06
CA GLY A 1032 7.59 -84.03 41.73
C GLY A 1032 6.81 -85.31 41.46
N SER A 1033 7.27 -86.46 41.97
CA SER A 1033 6.57 -87.75 41.82
C SER A 1033 5.24 -87.83 42.59
N ASN A 1034 5.04 -86.95 43.57
CA ASN A 1034 3.76 -86.63 44.20
C ASN A 1034 3.67 -85.09 44.28
N PRO A 1035 3.07 -84.41 43.30
CA PRO A 1035 2.96 -82.95 43.33
C PRO A 1035 2.08 -82.50 44.50
N THR A 1036 2.44 -81.39 45.12
CA THR A 1036 1.68 -80.74 46.21
C THR A 1036 1.44 -79.28 45.84
N THR A 1037 0.30 -78.71 46.22
CA THR A 1037 0.06 -77.28 46.06
C THR A 1037 -0.34 -76.62 47.38
N THR A 1038 -0.12 -75.31 47.46
CA THR A 1038 -0.35 -74.53 48.67
C THR A 1038 -1.80 -74.07 48.74
N VAL A 1039 -2.42 -74.26 49.90
CA VAL A 1039 -3.77 -73.80 50.21
C VAL A 1039 -3.70 -72.84 51.39
N THR A 1040 -4.20 -71.61 51.22
CA THR A 1040 -4.20 -70.56 52.26
C THR A 1040 -5.62 -70.18 52.66
N ASP A 1041 -5.87 -70.00 53.95
CA ASP A 1041 -7.18 -69.57 54.44
C ASP A 1041 -7.46 -68.12 54.04
N ALA A 1042 -8.55 -67.89 53.31
CA ALA A 1042 -8.97 -66.58 52.81
C ALA A 1042 -10.17 -65.99 53.57
N GLY A 1043 -10.85 -66.78 54.39
CA GLY A 1043 -11.95 -66.31 55.26
C GLY A 1043 -12.88 -67.42 55.73
N THR A 1044 -13.95 -67.05 56.45
CA THR A 1044 -15.06 -67.97 56.79
C THR A 1044 -16.20 -67.78 55.80
N THR A 1045 -16.91 -68.86 55.46
CA THR A 1045 -18.06 -68.83 54.55
C THR A 1045 -19.28 -69.52 55.16
N ASN A 1046 -20.47 -69.00 54.85
CA ASN A 1046 -21.75 -69.56 55.24
C ASN A 1046 -22.36 -70.49 54.18
N ILE A 1047 -21.58 -70.88 53.17
CA ILE A 1047 -22.03 -71.82 52.14
C ILE A 1047 -22.31 -73.18 52.81
N PRO A 1048 -23.57 -73.68 52.81
CA PRO A 1048 -23.92 -74.93 53.47
C PRO A 1048 -23.29 -76.11 52.74
N THR A 1049 -22.52 -76.94 53.45
CA THR A 1049 -22.02 -78.19 52.88
C THR A 1049 -23.17 -79.17 52.73
N ILE A 1050 -23.58 -79.49 51.49
CA ILE A 1050 -24.61 -80.51 51.24
C ILE A 1050 -24.00 -81.88 51.51
N ALA A 1051 -24.26 -82.44 52.69
CA ALA A 1051 -23.86 -83.81 53.04
C ALA A 1051 -25.01 -84.77 52.76
N GLY A 1052 -24.93 -85.51 51.65
CA GLY A 1052 -25.86 -86.59 51.34
C GLY A 1052 -26.09 -86.78 49.85
N ASN A 1053 -25.95 -88.02 49.39
CA ASN A 1053 -26.19 -88.47 48.02
C ASN A 1053 -27.61 -88.05 47.57
N GLN A 1054 -27.71 -87.03 46.72
CA GLN A 1054 -28.99 -86.62 46.13
C GLN A 1054 -29.50 -87.78 45.27
N THR A 1055 -30.64 -88.34 45.66
CA THR A 1055 -31.29 -89.41 44.91
C THR A 1055 -31.88 -88.81 43.64
N VAL A 1056 -31.16 -88.96 42.53
CA VAL A 1056 -31.64 -88.58 41.19
C VAL A 1056 -32.92 -89.35 40.88
N ALA A 1057 -33.94 -88.66 40.37
CA ALA A 1057 -35.21 -89.27 39.98
C ALA A 1057 -34.99 -90.41 38.96
N ALA A 1058 -35.68 -91.53 39.15
CA ALA A 1058 -35.54 -92.78 38.39
C ALA A 1058 -35.78 -92.67 36.85
N ALA A 1059 -36.13 -91.50 36.34
CA ALA A 1059 -36.34 -91.24 34.91
C ALA A 1059 -35.04 -90.91 34.13
N TYR A 1060 -33.90 -90.71 34.82
CA TYR A 1060 -32.62 -90.33 34.19
C TYR A 1060 -31.54 -91.44 34.23
N THR A 1061 -31.90 -92.67 34.62
CA THR A 1061 -30.91 -93.74 34.88
C THR A 1061 -30.40 -94.46 33.62
N ALA A 1062 -30.97 -94.20 32.44
CA ALA A 1062 -30.55 -94.82 31.18
C ALA A 1062 -29.32 -94.13 30.55
N ASP A 1063 -29.25 -92.80 30.54
CA ASP A 1063 -28.10 -92.06 29.98
C ASP A 1063 -26.92 -91.91 30.97
N LEU A 1064 -27.19 -91.99 32.27
CA LEU A 1064 -26.14 -91.97 33.30
C LEU A 1064 -25.26 -93.24 33.32
N ASN A 1065 -25.70 -94.34 32.71
CA ASN A 1065 -24.86 -95.53 32.55
C ASN A 1065 -23.84 -95.36 31.42
N ASN A 1066 -24.16 -94.61 30.36
CA ASN A 1066 -23.19 -94.23 29.33
C ASN A 1066 -22.20 -93.18 29.87
N LEU A 1067 -22.68 -92.19 30.62
CA LEU A 1067 -21.82 -91.20 31.28
C LEU A 1067 -20.93 -91.84 32.36
N ARG A 1068 -21.44 -92.81 33.14
CA ARG A 1068 -20.61 -93.61 34.07
C ARG A 1068 -19.62 -94.51 33.36
N THR A 1069 -19.94 -95.05 32.18
CA THR A 1069 -19.03 -95.90 31.42
C THR A 1069 -17.91 -95.07 30.77
N GLN A 1070 -18.21 -93.83 30.35
CA GLN A 1070 -17.19 -92.88 29.85
C GLN A 1070 -16.35 -92.28 30.98
N LEU A 1071 -16.92 -91.90 32.14
CA LEU A 1071 -16.14 -91.45 33.30
C LEU A 1071 -15.27 -92.57 33.92
N ASN A 1072 -15.66 -93.84 33.78
CA ASN A 1072 -14.87 -94.98 34.28
C ASN A 1072 -13.73 -95.41 33.33
N LEU A 1073 -13.68 -94.90 32.09
CA LEU A 1073 -12.59 -95.18 31.14
C LEU A 1073 -11.36 -94.28 31.36
N LEU A 1074 -11.43 -93.31 32.28
CA LEU A 1074 -10.41 -92.29 32.54
C LEU A 1074 -9.55 -92.55 33.80
N ASN A 1075 -9.51 -93.79 34.28
CA ASN A 1075 -8.80 -94.14 35.51
C ASN A 1075 -7.68 -95.16 35.25
N ASP A 1076 -6.58 -94.72 34.61
CA ASP A 1076 -5.34 -95.49 34.54
C ASP A 1076 -4.21 -94.89 35.40
N ARG A 1077 -4.56 -94.53 36.64
CA ARG A 1077 -3.60 -94.58 37.74
C ARG A 1077 -3.99 -95.68 38.71
N GLY A 1078 -3.24 -96.78 38.63
CA GLY A 1078 -3.24 -97.85 39.60
C GLY A 1078 -2.74 -97.37 40.97
N THR A 1079 -3.64 -96.81 41.77
CA THR A 1079 -3.51 -96.73 43.23
C THR A 1079 -4.85 -97.07 43.88
N GLY A 1080 -5.13 -98.38 44.01
CA GLY A 1080 -5.94 -98.96 45.09
C GLY A 1080 -7.37 -98.44 45.28
N THR A 1081 -8.34 -99.16 44.70
CA THR A 1081 -9.69 -99.42 45.29
C THR A 1081 -10.36 -98.30 46.11
N THR A 1082 -10.64 -97.16 45.49
CA THR A 1082 -11.80 -96.31 45.80
C THR A 1082 -12.15 -95.52 44.55
N ILE A 1083 -13.41 -95.58 44.12
CA ILE A 1083 -13.95 -94.79 43.02
C ILE A 1083 -13.91 -93.32 43.46
N THR A 1084 -12.91 -92.54 43.06
CA THR A 1084 -12.90 -91.09 43.33
C THR A 1084 -13.66 -90.38 42.22
N SER A 1085 -14.95 -90.13 42.43
CA SER A 1085 -15.73 -89.21 41.60
C SER A 1085 -15.12 -87.81 41.68
N ILE A 1086 -15.08 -87.06 40.57
CA ILE A 1086 -14.81 -85.62 40.59
C ILE A 1086 -15.80 -84.99 41.59
N GLU A 1087 -15.28 -84.35 42.64
CA GLU A 1087 -16.09 -83.69 43.68
C GLU A 1087 -16.53 -82.29 43.22
N ALA A 1088 -15.64 -81.55 42.56
CA ALA A 1088 -15.92 -80.24 42.01
C ALA A 1088 -15.05 -79.93 40.78
N MET A 1089 -15.54 -79.01 39.94
CA MET A 1089 -14.83 -78.53 38.76
C MET A 1089 -15.11 -77.06 38.49
N THR A 1090 -14.14 -76.36 37.91
CA THR A 1090 -14.26 -74.98 37.44
C THR A 1090 -13.31 -74.75 36.28
N PHE A 1091 -13.51 -73.70 35.48
CA PHE A 1091 -12.66 -73.39 34.34
C PHE A 1091 -11.95 -72.06 34.55
N ALA A 1092 -10.77 -71.90 33.95
CA ALA A 1092 -10.09 -70.61 33.92
C ALA A 1092 -10.97 -69.57 33.20
N ARG A 1093 -11.27 -68.45 33.86
CA ARG A 1093 -12.00 -67.35 33.24
C ARG A 1093 -10.99 -66.37 32.64
N THR A 1094 -10.89 -66.34 31.31
CA THR A 1094 -10.21 -65.26 30.60
C THR A 1094 -11.24 -64.18 30.30
N GLY A 1095 -11.21 -63.10 31.08
CA GLY A 1095 -12.01 -61.91 30.81
C GLY A 1095 -11.13 -60.68 30.98
N PHE A 1096 -11.00 -59.89 29.92
CA PHE A 1096 -10.59 -58.49 30.03
C PHE A 1096 -11.70 -57.77 30.79
N ASP A 1097 -11.35 -57.05 31.88
CA ASP A 1097 -12.26 -56.10 32.50
C ASP A 1097 -12.58 -55.04 31.44
N LEU A 1098 -13.83 -55.01 30.99
CA LEU A 1098 -14.39 -53.88 30.28
C LEU A 1098 -15.15 -53.05 31.30
N ASP A 1099 -14.40 -52.29 32.10
CA ASP A 1099 -14.87 -51.07 32.76
C ASP A 1099 -13.87 -49.95 32.45
#